data_AF-A0A1C1CN75-F1
#
_entry.id   AF-A0A1C1CN75-F1
#
_cell.length_a   1.000
_cell.length_b   1.000
_cell.length_c   1.000
_cell.angle_alpha   90.00
_cell.angle_beta   90.00
_cell.angle_gamma   90.00
#
_symmetry.space_group_name_H-M   'P 1'
#
loop_
_entity.id
_entity.type
_entity.pdbx_description
1 polymer ?
#
loop_
_entity_poly.entity_id
_entity_poly.type
_entity_poly.pdbx_seq_one_letter_code
_entity_poly.pdbx_strand_id
1 'polypeptide(L)'
;MDPSRAPGSRPRRSALPVNRRAAFQANPRHAPIPVTPEEQRQRLTAMRNQIGYPDILDATLRFHLMHVTVNWDVDRAVMHYWETENAANAPPARPRSGVRTDSTVERERRRTVHRMQRRLRSGQPARLPEEMTLAPEDGGQQGVPQAPAPLSAERATTNAVMMTMFNQHRFNRADAAADIDRRNGYYNGIVDEIARLRSRPDGQMARDERLALFLSITATNSVFAAQEFLSRHRWDIAAAIDEWIRTGRIPLAFPPFKSLRSGRPNTNHGLRGVNANWPRRVMHGTIPESRAELDAFDRYNADPDKPIRTPHQPYDDEDQVDSDIEDAHSNPVKNGARTRGLPLDASTPVPGQEYTDVGRGRKRKRIPAGFVINPDRTPARLHCPDPTKLYIETITKGKYKIRYFEGRCRIKGAAKGQKRDWPFLWDDENADTTKGVEFDWHDKEHLAKLNRWRNNAYTEITGSTVREPVGDKFNKYEQDWLREQEAMALEEKYHQLAQRGAAADFRNGNNFPMGMSDQEVQDLTQRFNATFAGKSKYDKVIYRCNRLPPRPDGSFPAGAFRYTRQTVTKDMRHVGTVPRPARTATVIKQQRHRILNLAKHFMFSYEWKESYGVEDEIDLVDESDSDFVDDDDDDDDDDQGGDDDGDDDDDDDDDGTGAGASGGGSGGGAAGDANNGNEDDDEDDDDDDDAPPADAADGTATGGAGDRNDAVDILQDFLSKKRKR
;
A
#
# COMPACT_ATOMS: atom_id res chain seq x y z
N MET A 1 51.41 6.75 -38.04
CA MET A 1 51.18 7.51 -36.79
C MET A 1 50.69 8.89 -37.20
N ASP A 2 49.38 9.09 -37.29
CA ASP A 2 48.78 10.36 -37.71
C ASP A 2 48.29 11.12 -36.46
N PRO A 3 48.89 12.27 -36.10
CA PRO A 3 48.66 12.98 -34.84
C PRO A 3 47.48 13.97 -34.86
N SER A 4 46.51 13.83 -35.76
CA SER A 4 45.43 14.81 -35.94
C SER A 4 44.10 14.50 -35.19
N ARG A 5 44.06 13.52 -34.28
CA ARG A 5 42.82 13.17 -33.55
C ARG A 5 42.70 13.90 -32.20
N ALA A 6 42.11 15.10 -32.24
CA ALA A 6 41.81 15.91 -31.07
C ALA A 6 40.85 15.19 -30.08
N PRO A 7 41.14 15.19 -28.77
CA PRO A 7 40.34 14.52 -27.76
C PRO A 7 39.02 15.26 -27.50
N GLY A 8 37.90 14.60 -27.85
CA GLY A 8 36.55 15.12 -27.76
C GLY A 8 36.12 15.51 -26.34
N SER A 9 35.56 16.71 -26.22
CA SER A 9 35.00 17.26 -25.00
C SER A 9 33.82 16.40 -24.51
N ARG A 10 33.89 15.88 -23.29
CA ARG A 10 32.78 15.17 -22.65
C ARG A 10 31.68 16.16 -22.23
N PRO A 11 30.39 15.82 -22.45
CA PRO A 11 29.27 16.70 -22.15
C PRO A 11 29.12 16.93 -20.64
N ARG A 12 29.01 18.20 -20.25
CA ARG A 12 28.79 18.64 -18.86
C ARG A 12 27.40 18.18 -18.39
N ARG A 13 27.35 17.37 -17.33
CA ARG A 13 26.10 16.95 -16.67
C ARG A 13 25.55 18.11 -15.82
N SER A 14 24.29 18.47 -16.06
CA SER A 14 23.55 19.51 -15.35
C SER A 14 23.32 19.18 -13.87
N ALA A 15 23.44 20.19 -13.02
CA ALA A 15 23.19 20.09 -11.59
C ALA A 15 21.69 19.84 -11.30
N LEU A 16 21.41 18.94 -10.35
CA LEU A 16 20.05 18.56 -9.99
C LEU A 16 19.36 19.65 -9.15
N PRO A 17 18.16 20.11 -9.52
CA PRO A 17 17.54 21.30 -8.94
C PRO A 17 16.50 20.95 -7.88
N VAL A 18 16.88 20.50 -6.68
CA VAL A 18 15.95 20.54 -5.54
C VAL A 18 16.70 20.77 -4.23
N ASN A 19 16.47 21.94 -3.65
CA ASN A 19 17.00 22.38 -2.36
C ASN A 19 16.23 21.68 -1.23
N ARG A 20 16.87 20.74 -0.52
CA ARG A 20 16.23 19.84 0.46
C ARG A 20 15.54 20.53 1.65
N ARG A 21 15.77 21.84 1.88
CA ARG A 21 15.20 22.55 3.03
C ARG A 21 13.68 22.81 2.96
N ALA A 22 13.05 22.74 1.79
CA ALA A 22 11.61 23.04 1.66
C ALA A 22 10.66 21.89 2.03
N ALA A 23 11.17 20.67 2.30
CA ALA A 23 10.32 19.50 2.48
C ALA A 23 9.77 19.29 3.92
N PHE A 24 10.04 20.19 4.87
CA PHE A 24 9.65 20.02 6.27
C PHE A 24 9.09 21.34 6.84
N GLN A 25 7.77 21.52 6.79
CA GLN A 25 7.06 22.66 7.40
C GLN A 25 6.74 22.31 8.87
N ALA A 26 7.06 23.21 9.81
CA ALA A 26 6.97 22.94 11.25
C ALA A 26 5.50 22.93 11.75
N ASN A 27 5.14 21.92 12.54
CA ASN A 27 3.82 21.77 13.15
C ASN A 27 3.45 22.97 14.06
N PRO A 28 2.18 23.44 14.08
CA PRO A 28 1.75 24.54 14.94
C PRO A 28 1.90 24.20 16.43
N ARG A 29 2.33 25.18 17.24
CA ARG A 29 2.84 24.97 18.60
C ARG A 29 1.81 24.40 19.61
N HIS A 30 0.50 24.61 19.39
CA HIS A 30 -0.58 24.15 20.27
C HIS A 30 -1.81 23.72 19.47
N ALA A 31 -2.28 22.49 19.64
CA ALA A 31 -3.54 22.01 19.05
C ALA A 31 -4.76 22.57 19.81
N PRO A 32 -5.87 22.89 19.11
CA PRO A 32 -7.11 23.32 19.78
C PRO A 32 -7.79 22.18 20.54
N ILE A 33 -8.39 22.52 21.68
CA ILE A 33 -9.15 21.59 22.54
C ILE A 33 -10.41 21.12 21.78
N PRO A 34 -10.63 19.81 21.61
CA PRO A 34 -11.82 19.27 20.96
C PRO A 34 -13.06 19.51 21.83
N VAL A 35 -14.03 20.20 21.25
CA VAL A 35 -15.28 20.59 21.92
C VAL A 35 -16.34 19.49 21.76
N THR A 36 -16.35 18.82 20.61
CA THR A 36 -17.38 17.83 20.28
C THR A 36 -16.96 16.40 20.65
N PRO A 37 -17.90 15.52 21.01
CA PRO A 37 -17.60 14.10 21.27
C PRO A 37 -17.01 13.41 20.03
N GLU A 38 -17.35 13.88 18.82
CA GLU A 38 -16.77 13.39 17.58
C GLU A 38 -15.31 13.81 17.41
N GLU A 39 -14.97 15.07 17.66
CA GLU A 39 -13.58 15.53 17.66
C GLU A 39 -12.75 14.77 18.69
N GLN A 40 -13.32 14.51 19.87
CA GLN A 40 -12.67 13.67 20.88
C GLN A 40 -12.43 12.25 20.34
N ARG A 41 -13.42 11.61 19.70
CA ARG A 41 -13.23 10.30 19.03
C ARG A 41 -12.19 10.36 17.92
N GLN A 42 -12.10 11.44 17.16
CA GLN A 42 -11.09 11.62 16.12
C GLN A 42 -9.69 11.75 16.72
N ARG A 43 -9.52 12.54 17.79
CA ARG A 43 -8.25 12.66 18.51
C ARG A 43 -7.83 11.33 19.11
N LEU A 44 -8.77 10.58 19.66
CA LEU A 44 -8.54 9.22 20.16
C LEU A 44 -8.09 8.27 19.05
N THR A 45 -8.79 8.28 17.92
CA THR A 45 -8.44 7.43 16.77
C THR A 45 -7.09 7.83 16.16
N ALA A 46 -6.80 9.12 16.06
CA ALA A 46 -5.51 9.63 15.61
C ALA A 46 -4.38 9.19 16.54
N MET A 47 -4.58 9.33 17.85
CA MET A 47 -3.63 8.89 18.87
C MET A 47 -3.43 7.37 18.83
N ARG A 48 -4.50 6.59 18.74
CA ARG A 48 -4.50 5.13 18.57
C ARG A 48 -3.64 4.70 17.39
N ASN A 49 -3.85 5.34 16.24
CA ASN A 49 -3.13 5.05 15.00
C ASN A 49 -1.64 5.42 15.11
N GLN A 50 -1.32 6.57 15.71
CA GLN A 50 0.08 6.98 15.89
C GLN A 50 0.84 6.11 16.90
N ILE A 51 0.19 5.66 17.97
CA ILE A 51 0.77 4.75 18.96
C ILE A 51 0.96 3.35 18.39
N GLY A 52 0.12 2.94 17.44
CA GLY A 52 0.20 1.65 16.76
C GLY A 52 -0.39 0.49 17.56
N TYR A 53 -1.28 0.78 18.53
CA TYR A 53 -2.02 -0.24 19.29
C TYR A 53 -3.52 -0.04 19.05
N PRO A 54 -4.14 -0.73 18.08
CA PRO A 54 -5.54 -0.50 17.72
C PRO A 54 -6.50 -0.85 18.88
N ASP A 55 -6.17 -1.84 19.68
CA ASP A 55 -7.04 -2.35 20.77
C ASP A 55 -6.88 -1.59 22.09
N ILE A 56 -6.08 -0.51 22.12
CA ILE A 56 -5.95 0.30 23.32
C ILE A 56 -7.30 0.94 23.68
N LEU A 57 -7.70 0.82 24.94
CA LEU A 57 -8.98 1.30 25.43
C LEU A 57 -9.08 2.83 25.26
N ASP A 58 -10.23 3.30 24.75
CA ASP A 58 -10.52 4.73 24.59
C ASP A 58 -10.27 5.50 25.90
N ALA A 59 -10.57 4.91 27.06
CA ALA A 59 -10.33 5.52 28.36
C ALA A 59 -8.83 5.82 28.62
N THR A 60 -7.93 4.92 28.21
CA THR A 60 -6.48 5.12 28.35
C THR A 60 -6.02 6.24 27.42
N LEU A 61 -6.45 6.24 26.16
CA LEU A 61 -6.09 7.31 25.22
C LEU A 61 -6.64 8.68 25.67
N ARG A 62 -7.89 8.72 26.17
CA ARG A 62 -8.50 9.95 26.73
C ARG A 62 -7.69 10.49 27.89
N PHE A 63 -7.22 9.63 28.80
CA PHE A 63 -6.38 10.03 29.93
C PHE A 63 -5.12 10.80 29.46
N HIS A 64 -4.42 10.31 28.44
CA HIS A 64 -3.21 10.98 27.95
C HIS A 64 -3.53 12.24 27.13
N LEU A 65 -4.61 12.26 26.35
CA LEU A 65 -5.05 13.45 25.63
C LEU A 65 -5.50 14.57 26.56
N MET A 66 -6.21 14.24 27.66
CA MET A 66 -6.72 15.22 28.62
C MET A 66 -5.66 15.72 29.62
N HIS A 67 -4.43 15.20 29.56
CA HIS A 67 -3.38 15.63 30.50
C HIS A 67 -3.09 17.13 30.34
N VAL A 68 -2.91 17.85 31.46
CA VAL A 68 -2.81 19.33 31.49
C VAL A 68 -1.70 19.87 30.58
N THR A 69 -0.57 19.16 30.50
CA THR A 69 0.57 19.55 29.64
C THR A 69 0.36 19.24 28.16
N VAL A 70 -0.57 18.34 27.85
CA VAL A 70 -0.87 17.83 26.51
C VAL A 70 -2.00 18.62 25.86
N ASN A 71 -3.07 18.88 26.62
CA ASN A 71 -4.23 19.65 26.19
C ASN A 71 -4.80 19.23 24.81
N TRP A 72 -5.03 17.92 24.64
CA TRP A 72 -5.55 17.26 23.44
C TRP A 72 -4.69 17.37 22.16
N ASP A 73 -3.46 17.85 22.27
CA ASP A 73 -2.47 17.74 21.21
C ASP A 73 -2.05 16.28 21.04
N VAL A 74 -2.40 15.66 19.91
CA VAL A 74 -2.16 14.23 19.66
C VAL A 74 -0.67 13.91 19.71
N ASP A 75 0.19 14.74 19.12
CA ASP A 75 1.63 14.45 19.08
C ASP A 75 2.21 14.51 20.51
N ARG A 76 1.83 15.54 21.30
CA ARG A 76 2.19 15.61 22.72
C ARG A 76 1.54 14.51 23.53
N ALA A 77 0.33 14.07 23.20
CA ALA A 77 -0.38 12.99 23.89
C ALA A 77 0.30 11.67 23.61
N VAL A 78 0.79 11.44 22.39
CA VAL A 78 1.57 10.27 22.04
C VAL A 78 2.93 10.32 22.74
N MET A 79 3.59 11.49 22.81
CA MET A 79 4.80 11.63 23.62
C MET A 79 4.51 11.35 25.09
N HIS A 80 3.48 11.97 25.66
CA HIS A 80 3.05 11.78 27.04
C HIS A 80 2.63 10.34 27.31
N TYR A 81 1.95 9.67 26.37
CA TYR A 81 1.65 8.25 26.43
C TYR A 81 2.93 7.43 26.45
N TRP A 82 3.92 7.73 25.60
CA TRP A 82 5.18 7.01 25.64
C TRP A 82 6.03 7.40 26.85
N GLU A 83 5.95 8.61 27.38
CA GLU A 83 6.62 9.04 28.60
C GLU A 83 5.99 8.38 29.81
N THR A 84 4.66 8.34 29.89
CA THR A 84 3.92 7.63 30.93
C THR A 84 3.96 6.14 30.73
N GLU A 85 4.03 5.58 29.53
CA GLU A 85 4.32 4.17 29.33
C GLU A 85 5.77 3.91 29.69
N ASN A 86 6.73 4.77 29.37
CA ASN A 86 8.14 4.58 29.77
C ASN A 86 8.34 4.79 31.27
N ALA A 87 7.56 5.66 31.91
CA ALA A 87 7.58 5.95 33.35
C ALA A 87 6.69 5.00 34.13
N ALA A 88 5.57 4.55 33.57
CA ALA A 88 4.77 3.47 34.11
C ALA A 88 5.52 2.18 33.93
N ASN A 89 6.21 1.92 32.81
CA ASN A 89 7.18 0.84 32.59
C ASN A 89 8.51 1.11 33.32
N ALA A 90 8.72 2.30 33.92
CA ALA A 90 9.62 2.39 35.06
C ALA A 90 8.95 1.55 36.14
N PRO A 91 9.62 0.47 36.56
CA PRO A 91 9.02 -0.82 36.86
C PRO A 91 7.67 -0.73 37.62
N PRO A 92 6.52 -0.87 36.94
CA PRO A 92 5.27 -1.21 37.58
C PRO A 92 5.37 -2.72 37.78
N ALA A 93 4.84 -3.25 38.87
CA ALA A 93 5.14 -4.64 39.21
C ALA A 93 4.73 -5.70 38.15
N ARG A 94 3.95 -5.41 37.08
CA ARG A 94 3.82 -6.26 35.86
C ARG A 94 3.29 -5.53 34.60
N PRO A 95 3.89 -5.75 33.41
CA PRO A 95 3.43 -5.25 32.11
C PRO A 95 2.35 -6.14 31.43
N ARG A 96 1.48 -5.52 30.60
CA ARG A 96 0.44 -6.18 29.78
C ARG A 96 1.04 -7.00 28.63
N SER A 97 0.49 -8.21 28.38
CA SER A 97 0.95 -9.14 27.34
C SER A 97 0.89 -8.52 25.94
N GLY A 98 2.01 -8.55 25.20
CA GLY A 98 2.12 -8.07 23.82
C GLY A 98 2.66 -6.65 23.65
N VAL A 99 2.69 -5.84 24.71
CA VAL A 99 3.33 -4.51 24.68
C VAL A 99 4.83 -4.68 24.86
N ARG A 100 5.61 -4.00 24.03
CA ARG A 100 7.08 -4.07 24.07
C ARG A 100 7.58 -3.53 25.41
N THR A 101 8.11 -4.40 26.26
CA THR A 101 8.59 -4.03 27.61
C THR A 101 10.00 -3.45 27.63
N ASP A 102 10.64 -3.37 26.47
CA ASP A 102 12.07 -3.08 26.35
C ASP A 102 12.35 -1.99 25.33
N SER A 103 13.45 -1.27 25.57
CA SER A 103 13.89 -0.14 24.75
C SER A 103 14.19 -0.51 23.29
N THR A 104 14.50 -1.78 22.99
CA THR A 104 14.78 -2.27 21.63
C THR A 104 14.19 -3.66 21.42
N VAL A 105 13.83 -4.00 20.16
CA VAL A 105 13.28 -5.33 19.79
C VAL A 105 14.32 -6.38 20.15
N GLU A 106 15.59 -6.08 19.88
CA GLU A 106 16.74 -6.90 20.25
C GLU A 106 16.73 -7.30 21.72
N ARG A 107 16.50 -6.35 22.62
CA ARG A 107 16.54 -6.58 24.07
C ARG A 107 15.32 -7.36 24.55
N GLU A 108 14.16 -7.01 24.00
CA GLU A 108 12.88 -7.68 24.25
C GLU A 108 12.96 -9.16 23.88
N ARG A 109 13.40 -9.47 22.67
CA ARG A 109 13.53 -10.85 22.17
C ARG A 109 14.44 -11.69 23.05
N ARG A 110 15.60 -11.16 23.43
CA ARG A 110 16.54 -11.84 24.34
C ARG A 110 15.90 -12.11 25.70
N ARG A 111 15.22 -11.12 26.29
CA ARG A 111 14.54 -11.29 27.58
C ARG A 111 13.42 -12.31 27.50
N THR A 112 12.63 -12.31 26.42
CA THR A 112 11.56 -13.29 26.20
C THR A 112 12.13 -14.71 26.14
N VAL A 113 13.21 -14.92 25.39
CA VAL A 113 13.88 -16.22 25.31
C VAL A 113 14.49 -16.64 26.65
N HIS A 114 15.22 -15.76 27.32
CA HIS A 114 15.78 -16.05 28.65
C HIS A 114 14.71 -16.37 29.69
N ARG A 115 13.58 -15.63 29.69
CA ARG A 115 12.47 -15.87 30.62
C ARG A 115 11.85 -17.24 30.38
N MET A 116 11.67 -17.64 29.11
CA MET A 116 11.14 -18.95 28.77
C MET A 116 12.13 -20.07 29.11
N GLN A 117 13.40 -19.94 28.75
CA GLN A 117 14.45 -20.90 29.10
C GLN A 117 14.57 -21.12 30.60
N ARG A 118 14.55 -20.03 31.39
CA ARG A 118 14.62 -20.12 32.85
C ARG A 118 13.46 -20.93 33.42
N ARG A 119 12.25 -20.73 32.88
CA ARG A 119 11.06 -21.48 33.30
C ARG A 119 11.15 -22.96 32.95
N LEU A 120 11.55 -23.28 31.72
CA LEU A 120 11.76 -24.66 31.29
C LEU A 120 12.82 -25.37 32.14
N ARG A 121 13.94 -24.70 32.45
CA ARG A 121 14.98 -25.25 33.35
C ARG A 121 14.50 -25.45 34.78
N SER A 122 13.56 -24.63 35.25
CA SER A 122 12.93 -24.79 36.57
C SER A 122 11.78 -25.81 36.59
N GLY A 123 11.52 -26.51 35.48
CA GLY A 123 10.38 -27.45 35.37
C GLY A 123 9.01 -26.77 35.35
N GLN A 124 8.95 -25.46 35.13
CA GLN A 124 7.69 -24.72 35.00
C GLN A 124 7.17 -24.79 33.56
N PRO A 125 5.83 -24.77 33.34
CA PRO A 125 5.24 -24.77 32.00
C PRO A 125 5.71 -23.57 31.19
N ALA A 126 5.80 -23.73 29.86
CA ALA A 126 6.28 -22.67 28.98
C ALA A 126 5.38 -21.43 29.00
N ARG A 127 4.05 -21.67 29.00
CA ARG A 127 3.00 -20.62 29.07
C ARG A 127 3.03 -19.88 30.40
N LEU A 128 2.97 -18.55 30.36
CA LEU A 128 2.88 -17.77 31.61
C LEU A 128 1.55 -18.03 32.33
N PRO A 129 1.52 -17.93 33.66
CA PRO A 129 0.26 -17.94 34.40
C PRO A 129 -0.70 -16.86 33.87
N GLU A 130 -0.18 -15.69 33.50
CA GLU A 130 -0.92 -14.58 32.90
C GLU A 130 -1.55 -14.93 31.54
N GLU A 131 -0.94 -15.84 30.78
CA GLU A 131 -1.49 -16.31 29.50
C GLU A 131 -2.53 -17.41 29.72
N MET A 132 -2.42 -18.21 30.79
CA MET A 132 -3.40 -19.24 31.13
C MET A 132 -4.72 -18.64 31.63
N THR A 133 -4.69 -17.50 32.31
CA THR A 133 -5.90 -16.82 32.80
C THR A 133 -6.79 -16.21 31.71
N LEU A 134 -6.32 -16.14 30.46
CA LEU A 134 -7.09 -15.61 29.33
C LEU A 134 -7.74 -16.70 28.47
N ALA A 135 -7.48 -17.98 28.76
CA ALA A 135 -8.19 -19.06 28.06
C ALA A 135 -9.63 -19.10 28.57
N PRO A 136 -10.64 -19.10 27.67
CA PRO A 136 -12.05 -19.01 28.05
C PRO A 136 -12.42 -20.12 29.03
N GLU A 137 -13.11 -19.75 30.11
CA GLU A 137 -13.61 -20.61 31.20
C GLU A 137 -14.74 -21.55 30.72
N ASP A 138 -14.59 -22.20 29.57
CA ASP A 138 -15.52 -23.23 29.10
C ASP A 138 -15.31 -24.51 29.92
N GLY A 139 -15.80 -24.47 31.17
CA GLY A 139 -16.51 -25.48 31.96
C GLY A 139 -15.95 -26.89 32.15
N GLY A 140 -14.93 -27.32 31.42
CA GLY A 140 -14.36 -28.65 31.54
C GLY A 140 -13.23 -28.65 32.55
N GLN A 141 -13.38 -29.42 33.64
CA GLN A 141 -12.29 -29.80 34.53
C GLN A 141 -11.23 -30.60 33.74
N GLN A 142 -10.41 -29.92 32.94
CA GLN A 142 -9.24 -30.52 32.32
C GLN A 142 -8.21 -30.70 33.43
N GLY A 143 -8.04 -31.96 33.85
CA GLY A 143 -7.00 -32.35 34.80
C GLY A 143 -5.68 -31.74 34.38
N VAL A 144 -5.02 -31.07 35.34
CA VAL A 144 -3.70 -30.44 35.14
C VAL A 144 -2.79 -31.48 34.48
N PRO A 145 -2.35 -31.28 33.23
CA PRO A 145 -1.52 -32.25 32.55
C PRO A 145 -0.28 -32.50 33.42
N GLN A 146 -0.07 -33.77 33.75
CA GLN A 146 1.03 -34.22 34.59
C GLN A 146 2.33 -33.68 34.00
N ALA A 147 3.11 -32.97 34.82
CA ALA A 147 4.32 -32.29 34.37
C ALA A 147 5.21 -33.28 33.61
N PRO A 148 5.62 -32.96 32.36
CA PRO A 148 6.38 -33.89 31.55
C PRO A 148 7.69 -34.27 32.24
N ALA A 149 8.06 -35.55 32.12
CA ALA A 149 9.25 -36.09 32.76
C ALA A 149 10.50 -35.26 32.42
N PRO A 150 11.35 -34.92 33.42
CA PRO A 150 12.53 -34.08 33.23
C PRO A 150 13.68 -34.87 32.58
N LEU A 151 13.50 -35.33 31.35
CA LEU A 151 14.53 -36.08 30.62
C LEU A 151 14.67 -35.51 29.20
N SER A 152 15.91 -35.06 28.90
CA SER A 152 16.39 -34.28 27.73
C SER A 152 16.32 -32.73 27.80
N ALA A 153 15.89 -32.15 28.92
CA ALA A 153 15.79 -30.69 29.10
C ALA A 153 17.08 -29.91 28.78
N GLU A 154 18.27 -30.52 28.93
CA GLU A 154 19.54 -29.87 28.56
C GLU A 154 19.61 -29.50 27.08
N ARG A 155 19.22 -30.40 26.16
CA ARG A 155 19.30 -30.12 24.72
C ARG A 155 18.28 -29.07 24.28
N ALA A 156 17.07 -29.13 24.83
CA ALA A 156 15.97 -28.22 24.54
C ALA A 156 16.25 -26.76 24.91
N THR A 157 17.10 -26.52 25.92
CA THR A 157 17.33 -25.18 26.45
C THR A 157 18.53 -24.45 25.84
N THR A 158 19.12 -24.99 24.77
CA THR A 158 20.17 -24.29 24.04
C THR A 158 19.61 -23.00 23.45
N ASN A 159 20.36 -21.91 23.58
CA ASN A 159 20.02 -20.57 23.08
C ASN A 159 19.58 -20.58 21.61
N ALA A 160 20.34 -21.23 20.75
CA ALA A 160 20.00 -21.38 19.33
C ALA A 160 18.65 -22.10 19.08
N VAL A 161 18.33 -23.15 19.85
CA VAL A 161 17.06 -23.93 19.72
C VAL A 161 15.87 -23.01 19.99
N MET A 162 15.93 -22.31 21.12
CA MET A 162 14.85 -21.43 21.52
C MET A 162 14.69 -20.26 20.56
N MET A 163 15.79 -19.60 20.16
CA MET A 163 15.73 -18.49 19.22
C MET A 163 15.16 -18.90 17.86
N THR A 164 15.56 -20.07 17.34
CA THR A 164 15.04 -20.60 16.07
C THR A 164 13.54 -20.85 16.16
N MET A 165 13.09 -21.45 17.27
CA MET A 165 11.68 -21.71 17.51
C MET A 165 10.86 -20.42 17.65
N PHE A 166 11.34 -19.44 18.44
CA PHE A 166 10.70 -18.13 18.52
C PHE A 166 10.64 -17.46 17.15
N ASN A 167 11.69 -17.56 16.34
CA ASN A 167 11.70 -16.98 15.00
C ASN A 167 10.66 -17.61 14.06
N GLN A 168 10.49 -18.95 14.12
CA GLN A 168 9.44 -19.66 13.36
C GLN A 168 8.04 -19.14 13.69
N HIS A 169 7.82 -18.74 14.95
CA HIS A 169 6.57 -18.18 15.44
C HIS A 169 6.57 -16.64 15.49
N ARG A 170 7.45 -15.97 14.73
CA ARG A 170 7.55 -14.49 14.65
C ARG A 170 7.68 -13.79 16.01
N PHE A 171 8.32 -14.46 16.97
CA PHE A 171 8.46 -14.05 18.36
C PHE A 171 7.13 -13.90 19.11
N ASN A 172 6.04 -14.50 18.63
CA ASN A 172 4.82 -14.66 19.42
C ASN A 172 5.08 -15.69 20.54
N ARG A 173 4.98 -15.21 21.78
CA ARG A 173 5.27 -16.00 22.97
C ARG A 173 4.25 -17.11 23.20
N ALA A 174 2.97 -16.84 22.99
CA ALA A 174 1.92 -17.82 23.21
C ALA A 174 2.02 -18.97 22.21
N ASP A 175 2.30 -18.67 20.95
CA ASP A 175 2.49 -19.67 19.89
C ASP A 175 3.74 -20.51 20.13
N ALA A 176 4.86 -19.88 20.51
CA ALA A 176 6.10 -20.57 20.84
C ALA A 176 5.92 -21.48 22.07
N ALA A 177 5.21 -21.01 23.10
CA ALA A 177 4.88 -21.81 24.27
C ALA A 177 3.97 -22.99 23.92
N ALA A 178 2.93 -22.77 23.14
CA ALA A 178 2.04 -23.82 22.65
C ALA A 178 2.80 -24.88 21.81
N ASP A 179 3.78 -24.45 21.01
CA ASP A 179 4.60 -25.37 20.23
C ASP A 179 5.60 -26.15 21.10
N ILE A 180 6.16 -25.54 22.16
CA ILE A 180 6.94 -26.26 23.18
C ILE A 180 6.10 -27.34 23.84
N ASP A 181 4.91 -26.96 24.32
CA ASP A 181 4.02 -27.86 25.05
C ASP A 181 3.59 -29.01 24.13
N ARG A 182 3.26 -28.72 22.86
CA ARG A 182 2.92 -29.73 21.84
C ARG A 182 4.08 -30.68 21.55
N ARG A 183 5.32 -30.17 21.48
CA ARG A 183 6.50 -30.99 21.19
C ARG A 183 6.87 -31.91 22.34
N ASN A 184 6.49 -31.61 23.58
CA ASN A 184 6.73 -32.48 24.74
C ASN A 184 8.17 -33.06 24.81
N GLY A 185 9.18 -32.23 24.54
CA GLY A 185 10.60 -32.67 24.51
C GLY A 185 11.14 -33.12 23.15
N TYR A 186 10.28 -33.38 22.15
CA TYR A 186 10.69 -33.78 20.80
C TYR A 186 11.13 -32.57 19.96
N TYR A 187 12.38 -32.15 20.17
CA TYR A 187 13.01 -31.04 19.45
C TYR A 187 13.89 -31.46 18.28
N ASN A 188 13.89 -32.75 17.89
CA ASN A 188 14.81 -33.29 16.88
C ASN A 188 14.79 -32.47 15.58
N GLY A 189 13.62 -32.13 15.03
CA GLY A 189 13.55 -31.31 13.81
C GLY A 189 14.14 -29.91 13.94
N ILE A 190 14.16 -29.30 15.14
CA ILE A 190 14.82 -28.01 15.38
C ILE A 190 16.32 -28.21 15.58
N VAL A 191 16.72 -29.29 16.27
CA VAL A 191 18.13 -29.66 16.48
C VAL A 191 18.80 -29.99 15.15
N ASP A 192 18.12 -30.72 14.27
CA ASP A 192 18.60 -31.07 12.93
C ASP A 192 18.74 -29.81 12.07
N GLU A 193 17.76 -28.90 12.13
CA GLU A 193 17.86 -27.61 11.46
C GLU A 193 19.04 -26.79 12.02
N ILE A 194 19.28 -26.79 13.32
CA ILE A 194 20.43 -26.10 13.90
C ILE A 194 21.75 -26.76 13.52
N ALA A 195 21.80 -28.08 13.43
CA ALA A 195 22.95 -28.80 12.92
C ALA A 195 23.24 -28.39 11.46
N ARG A 196 22.20 -28.23 10.63
CA ARG A 196 22.31 -27.68 9.27
C ARG A 196 22.82 -26.24 9.28
N LEU A 197 22.39 -25.41 10.24
CA LEU A 197 22.84 -24.01 10.35
C LEU A 197 24.25 -23.87 10.94
N ARG A 198 24.79 -24.91 11.58
CA ARG A 198 26.17 -25.00 12.10
C ARG A 198 27.19 -25.43 11.05
N SER A 199 26.79 -26.23 10.05
CA SER A 199 27.69 -26.64 8.97
C SER A 199 28.24 -25.40 8.26
N ARG A 200 29.38 -25.46 7.57
CA ARG A 200 29.85 -24.31 6.79
C ARG A 200 28.90 -24.10 5.59
N PRO A 201 28.49 -22.86 5.25
CA PRO A 201 27.61 -22.66 4.10
C PRO A 201 28.38 -22.90 2.80
N ASP A 202 27.80 -23.72 1.93
CA ASP A 202 28.29 -23.95 0.58
C ASP A 202 27.72 -22.87 -0.35
N GLY A 203 28.59 -21.98 -0.81
CA GLY A 203 28.23 -20.91 -1.75
C GLY A 203 27.66 -19.63 -1.13
N GLN A 204 27.42 -18.65 -1.99
CA GLN A 204 26.97 -17.31 -1.59
C GLN A 204 25.50 -17.30 -1.17
N MET A 205 24.63 -18.06 -1.85
CA MET A 205 23.20 -18.16 -1.50
C MET A 205 22.99 -18.70 -0.08
N ALA A 206 23.74 -19.72 0.33
CA ALA A 206 23.68 -20.25 1.68
C ALA A 206 24.16 -19.21 2.71
N ARG A 207 25.15 -18.37 2.39
CA ARG A 207 25.55 -17.25 3.26
C ARG A 207 24.45 -16.21 3.37
N ASP A 208 23.80 -15.86 2.26
CA ASP A 208 22.74 -14.86 2.25
C ASP A 208 21.48 -15.34 2.98
N GLU A 209 21.11 -16.62 2.86
CA GLU A 209 20.05 -17.26 3.66
C GLU A 209 20.37 -17.11 5.16
N ARG A 210 21.62 -17.39 5.55
CA ARG A 210 22.05 -17.29 6.94
C ARG A 210 22.10 -15.87 7.46
N LEU A 211 22.55 -14.93 6.64
CA LEU A 211 22.52 -13.49 6.95
C LEU A 211 21.08 -13.03 7.15
N ALA A 212 20.17 -13.39 6.25
CA ALA A 212 18.76 -13.06 6.35
C ALA A 212 18.13 -13.64 7.61
N LEU A 213 18.43 -14.91 7.92
CA LEU A 213 17.96 -15.57 9.14
C LEU A 213 18.50 -14.85 10.39
N PHE A 214 19.79 -14.55 10.44
CA PHE A 214 20.39 -13.85 11.58
C PHE A 214 19.84 -12.42 11.75
N LEU A 215 19.62 -11.69 10.67
CA LEU A 215 18.95 -10.38 10.69
C LEU A 215 17.49 -10.50 11.17
N SER A 216 16.79 -11.56 10.77
CA SER A 216 15.41 -11.82 11.20
C SER A 216 15.33 -12.13 12.69
N ILE A 217 16.31 -12.86 13.23
CA ILE A 217 16.38 -13.27 14.64
C ILE A 217 16.79 -12.10 15.52
N THR A 218 17.87 -11.43 15.15
CA THR A 218 18.46 -10.36 15.96
C THR A 218 17.73 -9.04 15.80
N ALA A 219 16.98 -8.80 14.73
CA ALA A 219 16.36 -7.50 14.44
C ALA A 219 17.35 -6.34 14.27
N THR A 220 18.65 -6.62 14.09
CA THR A 220 19.65 -5.55 13.88
C THR A 220 19.42 -4.80 12.59
N ASN A 221 19.76 -3.51 12.62
CA ASN A 221 19.63 -2.61 11.49
C ASN A 221 20.84 -2.67 10.54
N SER A 222 22.03 -3.03 11.03
CA SER A 222 23.24 -3.06 10.20
C SER A 222 23.45 -4.45 9.60
N VAL A 223 23.13 -4.58 8.30
CA VAL A 223 23.44 -5.73 7.45
C VAL A 223 24.94 -5.99 7.45
N PHE A 224 25.75 -4.94 7.36
CA PHE A 224 27.21 -5.09 7.35
C PHE A 224 27.74 -5.61 8.70
N ALA A 225 27.26 -5.05 9.82
CA ALA A 225 27.66 -5.52 11.13
C ALA A 225 27.21 -6.97 11.37
N ALA A 226 26.00 -7.33 10.93
CA ALA A 226 25.52 -8.71 10.98
C ALA A 226 26.39 -9.65 10.15
N GLN A 227 26.79 -9.24 8.94
CA GLN A 227 27.66 -10.01 8.06
C GLN A 227 29.07 -10.19 8.65
N GLU A 228 29.66 -9.13 9.20
CA GLU A 228 30.97 -9.20 9.84
C GLU A 228 30.91 -10.09 11.08
N PHE A 229 29.85 -9.96 11.87
CA PHE A 229 29.61 -10.77 13.05
C PHE A 229 29.49 -12.25 12.68
N LEU A 230 28.68 -12.62 11.68
CA LEU A 230 28.60 -13.98 11.17
C LEU A 230 29.95 -14.46 10.62
N SER A 231 30.70 -13.60 9.94
CA SER A 231 32.02 -13.96 9.38
C SER A 231 33.03 -14.31 10.47
N ARG A 232 33.04 -13.58 11.60
CA ARG A 232 33.87 -13.91 12.78
C ARG A 232 33.53 -15.29 13.35
N HIS A 233 32.25 -15.68 13.27
CA HIS A 233 31.74 -16.99 13.67
C HIS A 233 31.78 -18.03 12.55
N ARG A 234 32.58 -17.81 11.49
CA ARG A 234 32.70 -18.73 10.34
C ARG A 234 31.35 -19.10 9.70
N TRP A 235 30.38 -18.20 9.79
CA TRP A 235 28.99 -18.35 9.36
C TRP A 235 28.19 -19.43 10.11
N ASP A 236 28.67 -19.90 11.26
CA ASP A 236 27.88 -20.70 12.20
C ASP A 236 26.86 -19.80 12.91
N ILE A 237 25.59 -19.91 12.52
CA ILE A 237 24.52 -19.09 13.10
C ILE A 237 24.28 -19.45 14.56
N ALA A 238 24.43 -20.71 14.95
CA ALA A 238 24.19 -21.12 16.33
C ALA A 238 25.23 -20.46 17.25
N ALA A 239 26.51 -20.52 16.87
CA ALA A 239 27.59 -19.84 17.59
C ALA A 239 27.38 -18.31 17.62
N ALA A 240 26.95 -17.71 16.51
CA ALA A 240 26.65 -16.28 16.45
C ALA A 240 25.47 -15.89 17.35
N ILE A 241 24.38 -16.67 17.38
CA ILE A 241 23.24 -16.43 18.28
C ILE A 241 23.68 -16.54 19.74
N ASP A 242 24.48 -17.56 20.07
CA ASP A 242 24.98 -17.77 21.42
C ASP A 242 25.87 -16.60 21.86
N GLU A 243 26.72 -16.09 20.97
CA GLU A 243 27.48 -14.87 21.23
C GLU A 243 26.61 -13.64 21.38
N TRP A 244 25.65 -13.42 20.48
CA TRP A 244 24.78 -12.25 20.52
C TRP A 244 23.94 -12.22 21.80
N ILE A 245 23.46 -13.38 22.27
CA ILE A 245 22.79 -13.49 23.56
C ILE A 245 23.72 -13.13 24.71
N ARG A 246 24.97 -13.63 24.66
CA ARG A 246 26.01 -13.37 25.68
C ARG A 246 26.46 -11.91 25.73
N THR A 247 26.77 -11.29 24.59
CA THR A 247 27.21 -9.89 24.52
C THR A 247 26.06 -8.91 24.67
N GLY A 248 24.86 -9.36 24.28
CA GLY A 248 23.66 -8.58 24.31
C GLY A 248 23.59 -7.45 23.28
N ARG A 249 24.47 -7.44 22.29
CA ARG A 249 24.43 -6.51 21.14
C ARG A 249 25.33 -7.02 20.03
N ILE A 250 24.99 -6.69 18.79
CA ILE A 250 25.93 -6.82 17.66
C ILE A 250 26.77 -5.53 17.66
N PRO A 251 28.10 -5.61 17.79
CA PRO A 251 28.96 -4.44 17.69
C PRO A 251 28.71 -3.73 16.36
N LEU A 252 28.45 -2.42 16.40
CA LEU A 252 28.31 -1.61 15.19
C LEU A 252 29.62 -1.66 14.41
N ALA A 253 29.51 -2.06 13.15
CA ALA A 253 30.58 -2.07 12.18
C ALA A 253 30.07 -1.39 10.92
N PHE A 254 30.91 -0.56 10.33
CA PHE A 254 30.61 0.18 9.12
C PHE A 254 31.38 -0.42 7.94
N PRO A 255 30.76 -0.50 6.75
CA PRO A 255 31.44 -1.02 5.57
C PRO A 255 32.68 -0.17 5.28
N PRO A 256 33.84 -0.75 4.94
CA PRO A 256 35.04 0.04 4.66
C PRO A 256 34.73 1.07 3.56
N PHE A 257 35.15 2.32 3.78
CA PHE A 257 35.05 3.39 2.80
C PHE A 257 35.86 3.04 1.55
N LYS A 258 35.26 2.28 0.64
CA LYS A 258 35.73 2.25 -0.74
C LYS A 258 35.25 3.54 -1.35
N SER A 259 36.17 4.50 -1.52
CA SER A 259 35.91 5.63 -2.39
C SER A 259 35.49 5.03 -3.73
N LEU A 260 34.23 5.22 -4.11
CA LEU A 260 33.84 4.87 -5.46
C LEU A 260 34.75 5.69 -6.37
N ARG A 261 35.29 5.09 -7.43
CA ARG A 261 36.13 5.79 -8.42
C ARG A 261 35.51 7.10 -8.93
N SER A 262 34.19 7.24 -8.79
CA SER A 262 33.40 8.42 -9.13
C SER A 262 33.48 9.58 -8.10
N GLY A 263 34.21 9.44 -6.99
CA GLY A 263 34.26 10.43 -5.91
C GLY A 263 32.93 10.62 -5.17
N ARG A 264 31.92 9.77 -5.47
CA ARG A 264 30.64 9.79 -4.75
C ARG A 264 30.72 8.85 -3.56
N PRO A 265 30.22 9.24 -2.38
CA PRO A 265 30.15 8.36 -1.24
C PRO A 265 29.32 7.12 -1.60
N ASN A 266 29.79 5.94 -1.19
CA ASN A 266 29.05 4.71 -1.39
C ASN A 266 27.73 4.80 -0.60
N THR A 267 26.61 4.89 -1.30
CA THR A 267 25.27 4.97 -0.67
C THR A 267 24.81 3.65 -0.08
N ASN A 268 25.57 2.56 -0.25
CA ASN A 268 25.29 1.31 0.45
C ASN A 268 25.91 1.38 1.85
N HIS A 269 25.20 2.07 2.75
CA HIS A 269 25.59 2.29 4.16
C HIS A 269 25.69 0.99 4.97
N GLY A 270 25.26 -0.14 4.40
CA GLY A 270 25.13 -1.41 5.12
C GLY A 270 23.96 -1.44 6.10
N LEU A 271 23.11 -0.41 6.14
CA LEU A 271 21.90 -0.36 6.95
C LEU A 271 20.70 -0.92 6.18
N ARG A 272 19.76 -1.55 6.88
CA ARG A 272 18.48 -1.97 6.30
C ARG A 272 17.62 -0.74 6.05
N GLY A 273 16.85 -0.74 4.96
CA GLY A 273 15.88 0.33 4.70
C GLY A 273 14.73 0.41 5.71
N VAL A 274 14.56 -0.65 6.52
CA VAL A 274 13.58 -0.76 7.61
C VAL A 274 14.28 -1.26 8.86
N ASN A 275 14.36 -0.39 9.87
CA ASN A 275 14.89 -0.73 11.18
C ASN A 275 13.77 -1.36 12.03
N ALA A 276 13.95 -2.60 12.49
CA ALA A 276 12.94 -3.27 13.32
C ALA A 276 12.88 -2.70 14.74
N ASN A 277 13.99 -2.17 15.27
CA ASN A 277 14.00 -1.46 16.54
C ASN A 277 13.22 -0.15 16.47
N TRP A 278 13.15 0.45 15.27
CA TRP A 278 12.49 1.72 14.99
C TRP A 278 11.63 1.60 13.72
N PRO A 279 10.52 0.85 13.76
CA PRO A 279 9.63 0.75 12.60
C PRO A 279 9.27 2.17 12.18
N ARG A 280 9.37 2.47 10.87
CA ARG A 280 9.25 3.82 10.31
C ARG A 280 8.05 4.54 10.91
N ARG A 281 8.29 5.41 11.89
CA ARG A 281 7.28 6.28 12.48
C ARG A 281 7.18 7.49 11.57
N VAL A 282 5.98 7.77 11.07
CA VAL A 282 5.70 9.01 10.37
C VAL A 282 5.59 10.09 11.44
N MET A 283 6.59 10.94 11.57
CA MET A 283 6.51 12.14 12.40
C MET A 283 6.34 13.34 11.47
N HIS A 284 5.25 14.10 11.64
CA HIS A 284 4.93 15.28 10.83
C HIS A 284 4.90 15.02 9.30
N GLY A 285 4.42 13.86 8.87
CA GLY A 285 4.38 13.48 7.43
C GLY A 285 5.75 13.15 6.82
N THR A 286 6.80 13.10 7.64
CA THR A 286 8.15 12.75 7.20
C THR A 286 8.72 11.63 8.07
N ILE A 287 9.69 10.90 7.52
CA ILE A 287 10.27 9.71 8.14
C ILE A 287 11.61 10.13 8.75
N PRO A 288 11.68 10.53 10.03
CA PRO A 288 12.97 10.75 10.67
C PRO A 288 13.61 9.38 10.93
N GLU A 289 14.67 9.09 10.19
CA GLU A 289 15.64 8.07 10.59
C GLU A 289 16.27 8.53 11.93
N SER A 290 16.54 7.58 12.84
CA SER A 290 16.82 7.88 14.25
C SER A 290 18.09 8.72 14.44
N ARG A 291 17.96 9.91 15.03
CA ARG A 291 19.05 10.89 15.23
C ARG A 291 20.32 10.32 15.85
N ALA A 292 20.28 9.30 16.72
CA ALA A 292 21.49 8.74 17.32
C ALA A 292 22.29 7.81 16.37
N GLU A 293 21.61 6.94 15.60
CA GLU A 293 22.27 6.14 14.56
C GLU A 293 22.67 7.03 13.38
N LEU A 294 21.82 8.02 13.04
CA LEU A 294 22.14 9.06 12.07
C LEU A 294 23.29 9.93 12.53
N ASP A 295 23.41 10.30 13.81
CA ASP A 295 24.52 11.09 14.34
C ASP A 295 25.80 10.27 14.37
N ALA A 296 25.72 8.97 14.70
CA ALA A 296 26.86 8.06 14.58
C ALA A 296 27.27 7.89 13.10
N PHE A 297 26.30 7.91 12.19
CA PHE A 297 26.50 7.81 10.76
C PHE A 297 26.95 9.14 10.12
N ASP A 298 26.50 10.28 10.62
CA ASP A 298 26.90 11.62 10.24
C ASP A 298 28.32 11.87 10.75
N ARG A 299 28.65 11.36 11.95
CA ARG A 299 30.04 11.26 12.43
C ARG A 299 30.89 10.35 11.55
N TYR A 300 30.33 9.25 11.06
CA TYR A 300 31.04 8.34 10.15
C TYR A 300 31.30 9.00 8.79
N ASN A 301 30.28 9.62 8.18
CA ASN A 301 30.38 10.31 6.89
C ASN A 301 31.04 11.68 6.97
N ALA A 302 31.24 12.23 8.17
CA ALA A 302 31.97 13.45 8.37
C ALA A 302 33.38 13.23 7.82
N ASP A 303 33.71 14.02 6.80
CA ASP A 303 35.04 14.15 6.25
C ASP A 303 36.04 14.28 7.43
N PRO A 304 37.03 13.39 7.57
CA PRO A 304 37.94 13.43 8.72
C PRO A 304 38.66 14.78 8.86
N ASP A 305 38.77 15.53 7.77
CA ASP A 305 39.39 16.85 7.72
C ASP A 305 38.44 18.01 8.07
N LYS A 306 37.14 17.77 8.28
CA LYS A 306 36.17 18.80 8.66
C LYS A 306 35.82 18.68 10.14
N PRO A 307 36.32 19.58 11.01
CA PRO A 307 36.01 19.53 12.43
C PRO A 307 34.50 19.66 12.64
N ILE A 308 33.98 18.69 13.39
CA ILE A 308 32.56 18.52 13.74
C ILE A 308 32.10 19.79 14.47
N ARG A 309 31.11 20.51 13.91
CA ARG A 309 30.41 21.56 14.65
C ARG A 309 29.66 20.91 15.80
N THR A 310 30.18 21.07 17.01
CA THR A 310 29.49 20.71 18.26
C THR A 310 28.12 21.40 18.28
N PRO A 311 27.01 20.65 18.31
CA PRO A 311 25.69 21.24 18.48
C PRO A 311 25.57 21.74 19.92
N HIS A 312 25.14 23.00 20.08
CA HIS A 312 24.79 23.65 21.35
C HIS A 312 25.97 24.12 22.20
N GLN A 313 26.44 25.34 21.91
CA GLN A 313 26.87 26.25 22.96
C GLN A 313 25.74 27.28 23.12
N PRO A 314 24.84 27.13 24.11
CA PRO A 314 23.87 28.16 24.46
C PRO A 314 24.52 29.10 25.49
N TYR A 315 24.73 30.34 25.09
CA TYR A 315 25.04 31.51 25.91
C TYR A 315 24.51 32.68 25.10
N ASP A 316 23.91 33.73 25.62
CA ASP A 316 23.28 34.10 26.89
C ASP A 316 22.60 35.46 26.51
N ASP A 317 21.91 36.09 27.46
CA ASP A 317 21.18 37.37 27.35
C ASP A 317 19.67 37.14 27.21
N GLU A 318 19.00 36.87 28.34
CA GLU A 318 18.48 37.89 29.28
C GLU A 318 17.16 38.46 28.78
N ASP A 319 16.06 37.89 29.29
CA ASP A 319 14.90 38.67 29.68
C ASP A 319 14.12 37.88 30.74
N GLN A 320 14.32 38.34 31.97
CA GLN A 320 13.60 37.98 33.18
C GLN A 320 12.09 38.13 32.99
N VAL A 321 11.33 37.10 33.35
CA VAL A 321 10.01 37.30 33.96
C VAL A 321 9.88 36.33 35.11
N ASP A 322 10.28 36.82 36.29
CA ASP A 322 9.86 36.29 37.58
C ASP A 322 8.34 36.32 37.65
N SER A 323 7.72 35.18 37.93
CA SER A 323 6.42 35.15 38.59
C SER A 323 6.30 33.83 39.35
N ASP A 324 6.75 33.92 40.60
CA ASP A 324 6.34 33.06 41.69
C ASP A 324 4.82 32.93 41.71
N ILE A 325 4.32 31.69 41.72
CA ILE A 325 3.12 31.29 42.46
C ILE A 325 3.38 29.85 42.89
N GLU A 326 3.90 29.76 44.11
CA GLU A 326 3.79 28.61 45.00
C GLU A 326 2.32 28.42 45.44
N ASP A 327 2.08 27.34 46.19
CA ASP A 327 0.86 26.92 46.89
C ASP A 327 -0.05 25.96 46.11
N ALA A 328 0.14 24.64 46.19
CA ALA A 328 -0.02 23.73 47.33
C ALA A 328 -1.44 23.14 47.50
N HIS A 329 -1.41 21.88 47.95
CA HIS A 329 -2.47 21.13 48.62
C HIS A 329 -3.50 20.34 47.78
N SER A 330 -3.11 19.09 47.51
CA SER A 330 -3.76 17.88 48.06
C SER A 330 -5.28 17.89 48.25
N ASN A 331 -5.98 16.96 47.60
CA ASN A 331 -6.94 16.10 48.31
C ASN A 331 -7.20 14.78 47.56
N PRO A 332 -7.20 13.63 48.26
CA PRO A 332 -7.49 12.31 47.70
C PRO A 332 -8.97 11.98 47.84
N VAL A 333 -9.60 11.46 46.77
CA VAL A 333 -10.93 10.85 46.89
C VAL A 333 -10.89 9.41 46.42
N LYS A 334 -11.20 8.56 47.40
CA LYS A 334 -11.30 7.12 47.40
C LYS A 334 -12.55 6.63 46.66
N ASN A 335 -12.45 5.38 46.24
CA ASN A 335 -13.51 4.35 46.18
C ASN A 335 -14.57 4.43 45.07
N GLY A 336 -14.39 3.55 44.08
CA GLY A 336 -15.16 2.29 44.07
C GLY A 336 -16.59 2.36 43.57
N ALA A 337 -16.79 2.12 42.28
CA ALA A 337 -18.06 1.68 41.73
C ALA A 337 -17.86 0.43 40.87
N ARG A 338 -18.31 -0.70 41.43
CA ARG A 338 -18.51 -1.99 40.76
C ARG A 338 -19.44 -1.80 39.56
N THR A 339 -18.96 -2.03 38.34
CA THR A 339 -19.84 -2.30 37.20
C THR A 339 -19.79 -3.79 36.88
N ARG A 340 -20.92 -4.44 37.18
CA ARG A 340 -21.23 -5.83 36.91
C ARG A 340 -21.26 -6.09 35.40
N GLY A 341 -20.85 -7.31 35.05
CA GLY A 341 -20.61 -7.79 33.70
C GLY A 341 -21.82 -7.74 32.78
N LEU A 342 -21.49 -7.50 31.51
CA LEU A 342 -22.26 -7.91 30.36
C LEU A 342 -21.40 -8.93 29.59
N PRO A 343 -22.00 -10.00 29.03
CA PRO A 343 -21.26 -11.12 28.48
C PRO A 343 -20.62 -10.70 27.15
N LEU A 344 -19.29 -10.80 27.06
CA LEU A 344 -18.54 -10.51 25.84
C LEU A 344 -18.74 -11.64 24.83
N ASP A 345 -19.26 -11.24 23.68
CA ASP A 345 -19.49 -12.02 22.47
C ASP A 345 -18.19 -12.67 21.95
N ALA A 346 -18.24 -13.98 21.74
CA ALA A 346 -17.10 -14.89 21.58
C ALA A 346 -16.52 -14.93 20.15
N SER A 347 -16.51 -13.81 19.43
CA SER A 347 -15.93 -13.72 18.08
C SER A 347 -14.86 -12.62 17.97
N THR A 348 -13.92 -12.57 18.91
CA THR A 348 -12.75 -11.68 18.79
C THR A 348 -11.53 -12.49 18.30
N PRO A 349 -11.11 -12.37 17.03
CA PRO A 349 -9.96 -13.08 16.52
C PRO A 349 -8.67 -12.57 17.19
N VAL A 350 -7.85 -13.52 17.64
CA VAL A 350 -6.59 -13.31 18.36
C VAL A 350 -5.65 -12.36 17.59
N PRO A 351 -5.22 -11.23 18.18
CA PRO A 351 -4.31 -10.25 17.57
C PRO A 351 -2.92 -10.82 17.24
N GLY A 352 -2.42 -10.51 16.05
CA GLY A 352 -1.15 -11.01 15.49
C GLY A 352 -1.27 -11.64 14.11
N GLN A 353 -2.51 -11.87 13.65
CA GLN A 353 -2.85 -12.33 12.30
C GLN A 353 -3.08 -11.16 11.34
N GLU A 354 -2.04 -10.49 10.84
CA GLU A 354 -2.21 -9.69 9.62
C GLU A 354 -2.25 -10.62 8.41
N TYR A 355 -3.43 -11.15 8.13
CA TYR A 355 -3.80 -11.57 6.79
C TYR A 355 -4.55 -10.40 6.17
N THR A 356 -4.01 -9.80 5.11
CA THR A 356 -4.84 -8.98 4.23
C THR A 356 -5.76 -9.92 3.49
N ASP A 357 -7.05 -9.87 3.81
CA ASP A 357 -8.11 -10.53 3.05
C ASP A 357 -8.21 -9.85 1.68
N VAL A 358 -7.60 -10.44 0.65
CA VAL A 358 -7.68 -9.92 -0.72
C VAL A 358 -8.59 -10.84 -1.54
N GLY A 359 -9.77 -10.34 -1.90
CA GLY A 359 -10.76 -11.04 -2.73
C GLY A 359 -12.19 -10.55 -2.51
N ARG A 360 -12.99 -10.40 -3.58
CA ARG A 360 -14.45 -10.21 -3.48
C ARG A 360 -15.12 -11.60 -3.36
N GLY A 361 -16.01 -11.76 -2.38
CA GLY A 361 -16.85 -12.96 -2.20
C GLY A 361 -16.30 -14.04 -1.25
N ARG A 362 -17.01 -15.18 -1.18
CA ARG A 362 -16.78 -16.30 -0.23
C ARG A 362 -15.39 -16.96 -0.29
N LYS A 363 -14.57 -16.68 -1.30
CA LYS A 363 -13.20 -17.22 -1.45
C LYS A 363 -12.13 -16.17 -1.16
N ARG A 364 -12.16 -15.58 0.04
CA ARG A 364 -11.08 -14.71 0.51
C ARG A 364 -9.83 -15.55 0.72
N LYS A 365 -8.85 -15.44 -0.18
CA LYS A 365 -7.54 -16.06 0.01
C LYS A 365 -6.78 -15.20 1.03
N ARG A 366 -6.51 -15.78 2.20
CA ARG A 366 -5.59 -15.21 3.19
C ARG A 366 -4.18 -15.20 2.59
N ILE A 367 -3.69 -14.03 2.19
CA ILE A 367 -2.34 -13.93 1.61
C ILE A 367 -1.33 -13.73 2.75
N PRO A 368 -0.31 -14.60 2.89
CA PRO A 368 0.68 -14.47 3.95
C PRO A 368 1.61 -13.28 3.69
N ALA A 369 1.63 -12.31 4.61
CA ALA A 369 2.56 -11.19 4.58
C ALA A 369 4.02 -11.68 4.63
N GLY A 370 4.75 -11.51 3.53
CA GLY A 370 6.19 -11.71 3.40
C GLY A 370 6.95 -10.38 3.35
N PHE A 371 8.25 -10.42 3.63
CA PHE A 371 9.12 -9.26 3.49
C PHE A 371 9.82 -9.29 2.14
N VAL A 372 9.77 -8.20 1.38
CA VAL A 372 10.55 -8.08 0.14
C VAL A 372 11.93 -7.54 0.48
N ILE A 373 12.99 -8.23 0.03
CA ILE A 373 14.39 -7.86 0.30
C ILE A 373 14.82 -6.70 -0.58
N ASN A 374 14.39 -6.69 -1.85
CA ASN A 374 14.61 -5.58 -2.76
C ASN A 374 13.35 -4.71 -2.87
N PRO A 375 13.17 -3.68 -2.01
CA PRO A 375 11.96 -2.85 -1.98
C PRO A 375 11.85 -1.90 -3.18
N ASP A 376 12.76 -1.99 -4.17
CA ASP A 376 12.76 -1.10 -5.32
C ASP A 376 11.56 -1.34 -6.25
N ARG A 377 10.51 -0.56 -6.02
CA ARG A 377 9.28 -0.52 -6.83
C ARG A 377 9.41 0.40 -8.06
N THR A 378 10.58 0.96 -8.36
CA THR A 378 10.72 1.79 -9.57
C THR A 378 10.49 0.92 -10.83
N PRO A 379 9.68 1.40 -11.79
CA PRO A 379 9.39 0.66 -13.00
C PRO A 379 10.63 0.54 -13.87
N ALA A 380 10.77 -0.58 -14.56
CA ALA A 380 11.74 -0.78 -15.63
C ALA A 380 11.51 0.24 -16.75
N ARG A 381 12.61 0.79 -17.30
CA ARG A 381 12.60 1.87 -18.31
C ARG A 381 13.08 1.34 -19.65
N LEU A 382 12.55 1.91 -20.73
CA LEU A 382 12.94 1.61 -22.10
C LEU A 382 14.44 1.86 -22.31
N HIS A 383 15.14 0.94 -22.97
CA HIS A 383 16.59 0.99 -23.23
C HIS A 383 17.51 1.02 -22.00
N CYS A 384 17.00 0.68 -20.81
CA CYS A 384 17.80 0.60 -19.58
C CYS A 384 17.74 -0.83 -19.04
N PRO A 385 18.54 -1.77 -19.59
CA PRO A 385 18.54 -3.15 -19.13
C PRO A 385 18.98 -3.22 -17.66
N ASP A 386 18.08 -3.72 -16.82
CA ASP A 386 18.32 -3.87 -15.40
C ASP A 386 17.86 -5.27 -14.95
N PRO A 387 18.76 -6.27 -14.96
CA PRO A 387 18.40 -7.65 -14.69
C PRO A 387 17.82 -7.84 -13.27
N THR A 388 18.10 -6.93 -12.34
CA THR A 388 17.52 -6.98 -10.98
C THR A 388 16.01 -6.77 -10.97
N LYS A 389 15.43 -6.23 -12.06
CA LYS A 389 13.98 -6.07 -12.21
C LYS A 389 13.27 -7.36 -12.60
N LEU A 390 14.00 -8.36 -13.11
CA LEU A 390 13.43 -9.62 -13.60
C LEU A 390 13.05 -10.60 -12.49
N TYR A 391 13.50 -10.35 -11.26
CA TYR A 391 13.15 -11.17 -10.10
C TYR A 391 12.76 -10.32 -8.89
N ILE A 392 12.11 -10.95 -7.93
CA ILE A 392 11.79 -10.38 -6.62
C ILE A 392 12.25 -11.37 -5.56
N GLU A 393 13.14 -10.91 -4.70
CA GLU A 393 13.62 -11.66 -3.54
C GLU A 393 12.75 -11.38 -2.33
N THR A 394 12.32 -12.44 -1.66
CA THR A 394 11.37 -12.36 -0.54
C THR A 394 11.77 -13.28 0.59
N ILE A 395 11.36 -12.92 1.81
CA ILE A 395 11.37 -13.79 2.97
C ILE A 395 9.92 -14.06 3.35
N THR A 396 9.45 -15.27 3.07
CA THR A 396 8.12 -15.73 3.47
C THR A 396 8.26 -16.91 4.42
N LYS A 397 7.67 -16.79 5.62
CA LYS A 397 7.74 -17.81 6.68
C LYS A 397 9.19 -18.22 7.04
N GLY A 398 10.09 -17.23 7.11
CA GLY A 398 11.51 -17.44 7.45
C GLY A 398 12.35 -18.08 6.32
N LYS A 399 11.74 -18.47 5.20
CA LYS A 399 12.47 -19.01 4.04
C LYS A 399 12.70 -17.91 3.01
N TYR A 400 13.94 -17.82 2.54
CA TYR A 400 14.29 -17.01 1.39
C TYR A 400 13.69 -17.63 0.13
N LYS A 401 13.03 -16.83 -0.69
CA LYS A 401 12.46 -17.23 -1.98
C LYS A 401 12.74 -16.16 -3.02
N ILE A 402 13.20 -16.59 -4.19
CA ILE A 402 13.29 -15.76 -5.39
C ILE A 402 12.12 -16.12 -6.29
N ARG A 403 11.37 -15.12 -6.76
CA ARG A 403 10.36 -15.30 -7.81
C ARG A 403 10.85 -14.59 -9.05
N TYR A 404 11.00 -15.33 -10.14
CA TYR A 404 11.35 -14.80 -11.46
C TYR A 404 10.11 -14.38 -12.23
N PHE A 405 10.28 -13.48 -13.19
CA PHE A 405 9.21 -13.04 -14.07
C PHE A 405 8.82 -14.15 -15.05
N GLU A 406 7.72 -14.85 -14.78
CA GLU A 406 7.18 -15.92 -15.64
C GLU A 406 6.19 -15.38 -16.70
N GLY A 407 6.47 -14.19 -17.24
CA GLY A 407 5.60 -13.59 -18.25
C GLY A 407 5.51 -14.42 -19.52
N ARG A 408 4.39 -14.27 -20.25
CA ARG A 408 4.25 -14.79 -21.62
C ARG A 408 4.09 -13.64 -22.61
N CYS A 409 4.78 -13.74 -23.75
CA CYS A 409 4.62 -12.79 -24.84
C CYS A 409 3.75 -13.35 -25.96
N ARG A 410 2.86 -12.50 -26.47
CA ARG A 410 2.01 -12.86 -27.61
C ARG A 410 2.81 -12.57 -28.86
N ILE A 411 3.20 -13.61 -29.60
CA ILE A 411 3.93 -13.42 -30.86
C ILE A 411 2.94 -12.89 -31.90
N LYS A 412 3.19 -11.67 -32.41
CA LYS A 412 2.43 -11.10 -33.53
C LYS A 412 2.77 -11.91 -34.79
N GLY A 413 1.74 -12.39 -35.49
CA GLY A 413 1.91 -13.21 -36.70
C GLY A 413 1.87 -14.73 -36.50
N ALA A 414 1.65 -15.24 -35.28
CA ALA A 414 1.45 -16.67 -35.08
C ALA A 414 0.24 -17.19 -35.90
N ALA A 415 0.46 -18.28 -36.64
CA ALA A 415 -0.54 -18.88 -37.52
C ALA A 415 -1.84 -19.23 -36.76
N LYS A 416 -2.98 -19.21 -37.46
CA LYS A 416 -4.28 -19.58 -36.88
C LYS A 416 -4.18 -21.03 -36.34
N GLY A 417 -4.33 -21.19 -35.02
CA GLY A 417 -4.20 -22.49 -34.33
C GLY A 417 -2.92 -22.65 -33.49
N GLN A 418 -1.85 -21.88 -33.75
CA GLN A 418 -0.67 -21.93 -32.88
C GLN A 418 -0.93 -21.20 -31.56
N LYS A 419 -0.45 -21.78 -30.45
CA LYS A 419 -0.43 -21.10 -29.14
C LYS A 419 0.32 -19.78 -29.31
N ARG A 420 -0.39 -18.68 -29.13
CA ARG A 420 0.14 -17.34 -29.40
C ARG A 420 1.04 -16.82 -28.27
N ASP A 421 0.89 -17.37 -27.06
CA ASP A 421 1.58 -16.91 -25.86
C ASP A 421 2.74 -17.84 -25.51
N TRP A 422 3.95 -17.35 -25.71
CA TRP A 422 5.20 -18.07 -25.49
C TRP A 422 5.86 -17.58 -24.19
N PRO A 423 6.40 -18.47 -23.34
CA PRO A 423 7.11 -18.04 -22.13
C PRO A 423 8.40 -17.29 -22.50
N PHE A 424 8.83 -16.38 -21.63
CA PHE A 424 10.15 -15.78 -21.76
C PHE A 424 11.24 -16.81 -21.45
N LEU A 425 12.25 -16.89 -22.30
CA LEU A 425 13.49 -17.65 -22.04
C LEU A 425 14.44 -16.78 -21.20
N TRP A 426 14.95 -17.33 -20.11
CA TRP A 426 15.91 -16.67 -19.22
C TRP A 426 17.27 -17.36 -19.18
N ASP A 427 17.26 -18.68 -19.35
CA ASP A 427 18.47 -19.49 -19.32
C ASP A 427 18.83 -19.85 -20.76
N ASP A 428 20.04 -19.49 -21.18
CA ASP A 428 20.59 -19.85 -22.49
C ASP A 428 20.66 -21.38 -22.68
N GLU A 429 20.69 -22.15 -21.59
CA GLU A 429 20.94 -23.59 -21.58
C GLU A 429 19.78 -24.44 -22.15
N ASN A 430 18.56 -23.90 -22.27
CA ASN A 430 17.39 -24.65 -22.77
C ASN A 430 16.84 -24.12 -24.10
N ALA A 431 17.62 -23.33 -24.85
CA ALA A 431 17.19 -22.68 -26.08
C ALA A 431 16.70 -23.67 -27.16
N ASP A 432 17.26 -24.88 -27.22
CA ASP A 432 16.96 -25.83 -28.31
C ASP A 432 15.63 -26.57 -28.13
N THR A 433 15.20 -26.82 -26.88
CA THR A 433 14.01 -27.66 -26.62
C THR A 433 12.75 -26.82 -26.37
N THR A 434 12.91 -25.63 -25.79
CA THR A 434 11.76 -24.84 -25.34
C THR A 434 11.56 -23.64 -26.24
N LYS A 435 10.56 -23.76 -27.10
CA LYS A 435 9.94 -22.67 -27.85
C LYS A 435 9.59 -21.49 -26.92
N GLY A 436 10.45 -20.47 -26.85
CA GLY A 436 10.27 -19.27 -26.02
C GLY A 436 10.67 -17.99 -26.74
N VAL A 437 10.39 -16.84 -26.11
CA VAL A 437 10.72 -15.50 -26.63
C VAL A 437 11.78 -14.87 -25.73
N GLU A 438 12.84 -14.31 -26.30
CA GLU A 438 13.83 -13.56 -25.52
C GLU A 438 13.20 -12.24 -25.01
N PHE A 439 13.47 -11.90 -23.74
CA PHE A 439 12.96 -10.65 -23.17
C PHE A 439 13.73 -9.44 -23.71
N ASP A 440 13.14 -8.75 -24.69
CA ASP A 440 13.67 -7.49 -25.20
C ASP A 440 13.39 -6.27 -24.28
N TRP A 441 14.44 -5.59 -23.83
CA TRP A 441 14.40 -4.33 -23.06
C TRP A 441 14.06 -3.09 -23.91
N HIS A 442 14.03 -3.25 -25.23
CA HIS A 442 13.64 -2.23 -26.20
C HIS A 442 12.18 -2.37 -26.63
N ASP A 443 11.52 -3.48 -26.30
CA ASP A 443 10.07 -3.62 -26.51
C ASP A 443 9.29 -3.03 -25.32
N LYS A 444 8.45 -2.05 -25.63
CA LYS A 444 7.54 -1.42 -24.67
C LYS A 444 6.50 -2.41 -24.12
N GLU A 445 6.06 -3.39 -24.91
CA GLU A 445 5.09 -4.40 -24.47
C GLU A 445 5.69 -5.34 -23.43
N HIS A 446 6.94 -5.77 -23.63
CA HIS A 446 7.70 -6.58 -22.68
C HIS A 446 7.86 -5.86 -21.33
N LEU A 447 8.31 -4.60 -21.37
CA LEU A 447 8.46 -3.78 -20.17
C LEU A 447 7.13 -3.51 -19.46
N ALA A 448 6.04 -3.29 -20.19
CA ALA A 448 4.72 -3.11 -19.60
C ALA A 448 4.26 -4.37 -18.84
N LYS A 449 4.49 -5.57 -19.40
CA LYS A 449 4.20 -6.86 -18.75
C LYS A 449 5.06 -7.07 -17.50
N LEU A 450 6.37 -6.80 -17.58
CA LEU A 450 7.28 -6.89 -16.44
C LEU A 450 6.85 -5.97 -15.30
N ASN A 451 6.57 -4.70 -15.61
CA ASN A 451 6.13 -3.72 -14.60
C ASN A 451 4.78 -4.09 -13.97
N ARG A 452 3.85 -4.65 -14.76
CA ARG A 452 2.57 -5.17 -14.24
C ARG A 452 2.77 -6.35 -13.31
N TRP A 453 3.60 -7.33 -13.71
CA TRP A 453 3.93 -8.48 -12.89
C TRP A 453 4.60 -8.06 -11.58
N ARG A 454 5.60 -7.17 -11.62
CA ARG A 454 6.26 -6.67 -10.41
C ARG A 454 5.25 -6.08 -9.44
N ASN A 455 4.39 -5.16 -9.91
CA ASN A 455 3.36 -4.54 -9.06
C ASN A 455 2.40 -5.56 -8.44
N ASN A 456 1.97 -6.56 -9.21
CA ASN A 456 1.11 -7.63 -8.73
C ASN A 456 1.83 -8.50 -7.69
N ALA A 457 3.07 -8.91 -7.97
CA ALA A 457 3.88 -9.72 -7.07
C ALA A 457 4.19 -8.96 -5.77
N TYR A 458 4.57 -7.68 -5.83
CA TYR A 458 4.73 -6.84 -4.63
C TYR A 458 3.45 -6.78 -3.80
N THR A 459 2.29 -6.61 -4.45
CA THR A 459 0.99 -6.58 -3.77
C THR A 459 0.68 -7.93 -3.11
N GLU A 460 0.93 -9.04 -3.81
CA GLU A 460 0.75 -10.40 -3.28
C GLU A 460 1.70 -10.67 -2.09
N ILE A 461 2.97 -10.30 -2.19
CA ILE A 461 3.95 -10.58 -1.13
C ILE A 461 3.70 -9.71 0.10
N THR A 462 3.46 -8.41 -0.11
CA THR A 462 3.36 -7.46 1.00
C THR A 462 1.95 -7.30 1.56
N GLY A 463 0.91 -7.77 0.87
CA GLY A 463 -0.49 -7.50 1.21
C GLY A 463 -0.91 -6.04 0.96
N SER A 464 0.04 -5.10 0.94
CA SER A 464 -0.21 -3.69 0.62
C SER A 464 -0.53 -3.54 -0.87
N THR A 465 -1.77 -3.17 -1.20
CA THR A 465 -2.05 -2.66 -2.54
C THR A 465 -1.23 -1.39 -2.75
N VAL A 466 -0.33 -1.42 -3.74
CA VAL A 466 0.59 -0.32 -4.11
C VAL A 466 -0.11 1.05 -4.29
N ARG A 467 -1.44 1.04 -4.43
CA ARG A 467 -2.28 2.20 -4.66
C ARG A 467 -3.46 2.27 -3.70
N GLU A 468 -3.26 2.07 -2.40
CA GLU A 468 -3.99 3.03 -1.56
C GLU A 468 -3.49 4.40 -2.03
N PRO A 469 -4.33 5.23 -2.67
CA PRO A 469 -3.91 6.57 -3.05
C PRO A 469 -3.27 7.18 -1.81
N VAL A 470 -2.10 7.80 -1.98
CA VAL A 470 -1.47 8.50 -0.86
C VAL A 470 -2.46 9.58 -0.43
N GLY A 471 -3.21 9.30 0.64
CA GLY A 471 -4.34 10.10 1.09
C GLY A 471 -5.72 9.64 0.59
N ASP A 472 -6.74 10.03 1.35
CA ASP A 472 -8.15 9.68 1.16
C ASP A 472 -8.66 9.91 -0.27
N LYS A 473 -9.69 9.17 -0.69
CA LYS A 473 -10.34 9.40 -1.99
C LYS A 473 -10.81 10.87 -2.10
N PHE A 474 -10.61 11.48 -3.27
CA PHE A 474 -11.13 12.82 -3.55
C PHE A 474 -12.66 12.77 -3.56
N ASN A 475 -13.31 13.68 -2.83
CA ASN A 475 -14.78 13.77 -2.84
C ASN A 475 -15.30 14.43 -4.14
N LYS A 476 -16.62 14.48 -4.33
CA LYS A 476 -17.23 15.11 -5.53
C LYS A 476 -16.80 16.58 -5.68
N TYR A 477 -16.88 17.36 -4.60
CA TYR A 477 -16.59 18.81 -4.63
C TYR A 477 -15.13 19.17 -4.86
N GLU A 478 -14.18 18.39 -4.33
CA GLU A 478 -12.75 18.54 -4.56
C GLU A 478 -12.40 18.23 -6.03
N GLN A 479 -13.09 17.25 -6.64
CA GLN A 479 -12.91 16.93 -8.06
C GLN A 479 -13.56 17.98 -8.96
N ASP A 480 -14.73 18.51 -8.59
CA ASP A 480 -15.39 19.62 -9.29
C ASP A 480 -14.50 20.86 -9.24
N TRP A 481 -14.02 21.24 -8.05
CA TRP A 481 -13.17 22.41 -7.88
C TRP A 481 -11.86 22.29 -8.67
N LEU A 482 -11.20 21.12 -8.65
CA LEU A 482 -10.00 20.93 -9.47
C LEU A 482 -10.30 21.02 -10.97
N ARG A 483 -11.46 20.55 -11.42
CA ARG A 483 -11.91 20.72 -12.82
C ARG A 483 -12.13 22.18 -13.16
N GLU A 484 -12.80 22.93 -12.28
CA GLU A 484 -13.01 24.38 -12.43
C GLU A 484 -11.67 25.13 -12.49
N GLN A 485 -10.69 24.79 -11.64
CA GLN A 485 -9.36 25.40 -11.68
C GLN A 485 -8.61 25.11 -13.00
N GLU A 486 -8.72 23.88 -13.53
CA GLU A 486 -8.12 23.56 -14.84
C GLU A 486 -8.80 24.31 -15.98
N ALA A 487 -10.14 24.46 -15.93
CA ALA A 487 -10.90 25.20 -16.93
C ALA A 487 -10.53 26.69 -16.93
N MET A 488 -10.47 27.33 -15.77
CA MET A 488 -10.04 28.74 -15.66
C MET A 488 -8.61 28.95 -16.13
N ALA A 489 -7.68 28.06 -15.76
CA ALA A 489 -6.31 28.15 -16.25
C ALA A 489 -6.26 28.07 -17.78
N LEU A 490 -7.15 27.30 -18.39
CA LEU A 490 -7.23 27.12 -19.83
C LEU A 490 -7.74 28.35 -20.54
N GLU A 491 -8.82 28.93 -20.05
CA GLU A 491 -9.34 30.19 -20.54
C GLU A 491 -8.27 31.28 -20.46
N GLU A 492 -7.55 31.38 -19.34
CA GLU A 492 -6.47 32.36 -19.18
C GLU A 492 -5.34 32.16 -20.20
N LYS A 493 -4.86 30.92 -20.37
CA LYS A 493 -3.82 30.62 -21.38
C LYS A 493 -4.33 30.84 -22.81
N TYR A 494 -5.58 30.49 -23.08
CA TYR A 494 -6.20 30.77 -24.38
C TYR A 494 -6.25 32.27 -24.65
N HIS A 495 -6.68 33.09 -23.68
CA HIS A 495 -6.67 34.55 -23.81
C HIS A 495 -5.25 35.10 -24.02
N GLN A 496 -4.26 34.61 -23.28
CA GLN A 496 -2.86 35.01 -23.47
C GLN A 496 -2.33 34.64 -24.87
N LEU A 497 -2.69 33.47 -25.40
CA LEU A 497 -2.31 33.04 -26.74
C LEU A 497 -3.08 33.80 -27.83
N ALA A 498 -4.36 34.10 -27.60
CA ALA A 498 -5.18 34.90 -28.51
C ALA A 498 -4.66 36.34 -28.62
N GLN A 499 -4.23 36.95 -27.51
CA GLN A 499 -3.54 38.25 -27.52
C GLN A 499 -2.23 38.22 -28.31
N ARG A 500 -1.57 37.06 -28.40
CA ARG A 500 -0.37 36.85 -29.22
C ARG A 500 -0.66 36.43 -30.66
N GLY A 501 -1.93 36.29 -31.06
CA GLY A 501 -2.33 35.80 -32.37
C GLY A 501 -2.09 34.29 -32.60
N ALA A 502 -1.80 33.53 -31.55
CA ALA A 502 -1.46 32.10 -31.61
C ALA A 502 -2.63 31.18 -31.20
N ALA A 503 -3.87 31.67 -31.20
CA ALA A 503 -5.04 30.89 -30.79
C ALA A 503 -5.29 29.62 -31.64
N ALA A 504 -4.77 29.59 -32.88
CA ALA A 504 -4.92 28.45 -33.78
C ALA A 504 -4.27 27.16 -33.22
N ASP A 505 -3.19 27.28 -32.45
CA ASP A 505 -2.46 26.13 -31.89
C ASP A 505 -3.29 25.37 -30.84
N PHE A 506 -4.32 26.02 -30.27
CA PHE A 506 -5.15 25.44 -29.22
C PHE A 506 -6.19 24.43 -29.72
N ARG A 507 -6.48 24.39 -31.02
CA ARG A 507 -7.50 23.49 -31.61
C ARG A 507 -7.13 22.00 -31.51
N ASN A 508 -5.85 21.70 -31.37
CA ASN A 508 -5.39 20.33 -31.19
C ASN A 508 -5.53 19.94 -29.71
N GLY A 509 -6.68 19.39 -29.32
CA GLY A 509 -7.03 18.97 -27.94
C GLY A 509 -6.09 17.95 -27.25
N ASN A 510 -4.90 17.73 -27.79
CA ASN A 510 -3.86 16.85 -27.25
C ASN A 510 -3.10 17.46 -26.05
N ASN A 511 -3.33 18.73 -25.71
CA ASN A 511 -2.56 19.46 -24.68
C ASN A 511 -3.17 19.44 -23.26
N PHE A 512 -4.13 18.57 -23.00
CA PHE A 512 -4.69 18.43 -21.65
C PHE A 512 -3.94 17.37 -20.82
N PRO A 513 -3.94 17.48 -19.47
CA PRO A 513 -4.05 18.75 -18.76
C PRO A 513 -2.88 19.64 -19.16
N MET A 514 -3.06 20.95 -19.14
CA MET A 514 -1.97 21.84 -19.52
C MET A 514 -0.80 21.65 -18.57
N GLY A 515 0.40 21.63 -19.15
CA GLY A 515 1.64 21.67 -18.37
C GLY A 515 1.58 22.85 -17.40
N MET A 516 1.66 22.54 -16.11
CA MET A 516 1.94 23.51 -15.06
C MET A 516 3.36 23.26 -14.58
N SER A 517 4.10 24.33 -14.37
CA SER A 517 5.35 24.35 -13.62
C SER A 517 5.13 23.82 -12.19
N ASP A 518 6.19 23.32 -11.56
CA ASP A 518 6.08 22.80 -10.20
C ASP A 518 5.67 23.90 -9.18
N GLN A 519 5.96 25.18 -9.48
CA GLN A 519 5.49 26.31 -8.67
C GLN A 519 3.98 26.51 -8.80
N GLU A 520 3.43 26.52 -10.03
CA GLU A 520 1.98 26.60 -10.25
C GLU A 520 1.24 25.42 -9.58
N VAL A 521 1.83 24.23 -9.57
CA VAL A 521 1.27 23.07 -8.86
C VAL A 521 1.31 23.28 -7.35
N GLN A 522 2.35 23.87 -6.78
CA GLN A 522 2.41 24.21 -5.36
C GLN A 522 1.36 25.26 -5.00
N ASP A 523 1.21 26.30 -5.81
CA ASP A 523 0.22 27.36 -5.59
C ASP A 523 -1.21 26.81 -5.70
N LEU A 524 -1.48 25.95 -6.69
CA LEU A 524 -2.75 25.22 -6.79
C LEU A 524 -2.99 24.35 -5.55
N THR A 525 -1.96 23.68 -5.05
CA THR A 525 -2.05 22.84 -3.85
C THR A 525 -2.35 23.69 -2.60
N GLN A 526 -1.72 24.85 -2.47
CA GLN A 526 -1.99 25.78 -1.37
C GLN A 526 -3.43 26.30 -1.43
N ARG A 527 -3.92 26.70 -2.61
CA ARG A 527 -5.32 27.11 -2.82
C ARG A 527 -6.31 25.98 -2.54
N PHE A 528 -5.99 24.77 -2.98
CA PHE A 528 -6.80 23.57 -2.70
C PHE A 528 -6.91 23.34 -1.19
N ASN A 529 -5.78 23.36 -0.48
CA ASN A 529 -5.76 23.15 0.96
C ASN A 529 -6.44 24.29 1.72
N ALA A 530 -6.28 25.54 1.30
CA ALA A 530 -7.03 26.66 1.86
C ALA A 530 -8.55 26.51 1.66
N THR A 531 -8.97 25.86 0.57
CA THR A 531 -10.39 25.65 0.24
C THR A 531 -11.01 24.47 0.98
N PHE A 532 -10.27 23.35 1.14
CA PHE A 532 -10.81 22.09 1.66
C PHE A 532 -10.21 21.62 2.97
N ALA A 533 -8.91 21.82 3.21
CA ALA A 533 -8.23 21.21 4.34
C ALA A 533 -8.79 21.74 5.66
N GLY A 534 -9.17 20.83 6.56
CA GLY A 534 -9.77 21.18 7.85
C GLY A 534 -11.23 21.63 7.79
N LYS A 535 -11.83 21.73 6.60
CA LYS A 535 -13.20 22.24 6.44
C LYS A 535 -14.22 21.11 6.30
N SER A 536 -15.43 21.38 6.78
CA SER A 536 -16.61 20.51 6.62
C SER A 536 -17.61 21.04 5.60
N LYS A 537 -17.65 22.36 5.43
CA LYS A 537 -18.48 23.04 4.44
C LYS A 537 -17.60 23.62 3.34
N TYR A 538 -18.11 23.61 2.11
CA TYR A 538 -17.46 24.18 0.94
C TYR A 538 -18.42 25.15 0.26
N ASP A 539 -18.00 26.40 0.13
CA ASP A 539 -18.77 27.44 -0.53
C ASP A 539 -18.57 27.36 -2.05
N LYS A 540 -19.47 26.67 -2.74
CA LYS A 540 -19.43 26.55 -4.20
C LYS A 540 -19.95 27.83 -4.83
N VAL A 541 -19.15 28.43 -5.70
CA VAL A 541 -19.59 29.57 -6.51
C VAL A 541 -20.32 29.03 -7.73
N ILE A 542 -21.56 29.46 -7.93
CA ILE A 542 -22.39 29.11 -9.08
C ILE A 542 -22.73 30.41 -9.81
N TYR A 543 -22.60 30.40 -11.13
CA TYR A 543 -23.03 31.51 -11.97
C TYR A 543 -24.41 31.17 -12.53
N ARG A 544 -25.46 31.81 -12.02
CA ARG A 544 -26.80 31.68 -12.61
C ARG A 544 -26.96 32.73 -13.70
N CYS A 545 -27.32 32.28 -14.90
CA CYS A 545 -27.72 33.17 -15.97
C CYS A 545 -29.18 33.57 -15.73
N ASN A 546 -29.40 34.78 -15.22
CA ASN A 546 -30.75 35.31 -15.11
C ASN A 546 -31.14 35.76 -16.52
N ARG A 547 -31.91 34.91 -17.21
CA ARG A 547 -32.46 35.20 -18.53
C ARG A 547 -33.70 36.08 -18.33
N LEU A 548 -33.63 37.32 -18.79
CA LEU A 548 -34.85 38.09 -18.98
C LEU A 548 -35.67 37.39 -20.08
N PRO A 549 -37.01 37.28 -19.91
CA PRO A 549 -37.85 36.67 -20.93
C PRO A 549 -37.63 37.35 -22.28
N PRO A 550 -37.66 36.59 -23.39
CA PRO A 550 -37.60 37.20 -24.71
C PRO A 550 -38.73 38.22 -24.84
N ARG A 551 -38.46 39.28 -25.60
CA ARG A 551 -39.52 40.22 -25.98
C ARG A 551 -40.59 39.49 -26.80
N PRO A 552 -41.81 40.04 -26.91
CA PRO A 552 -42.89 39.43 -27.69
C PRO A 552 -42.53 39.11 -29.16
N ASP A 553 -41.50 39.76 -29.72
CA ASP A 553 -40.97 39.51 -31.06
C ASP A 553 -39.94 38.36 -31.13
N GLY A 554 -39.70 37.67 -30.01
CA GLY A 554 -38.68 36.63 -29.87
C GLY A 554 -37.26 37.14 -29.66
N SER A 555 -37.03 38.45 -29.72
CA SER A 555 -35.69 39.03 -29.54
C SER A 555 -35.32 39.15 -28.06
N PHE A 556 -34.04 38.93 -27.74
CA PHE A 556 -33.53 39.16 -26.39
C PHE A 556 -33.15 40.64 -26.23
N PRO A 557 -33.62 41.35 -25.18
CA PRO A 557 -33.17 42.71 -24.91
C PRO A 557 -31.64 42.75 -24.70
N ALA A 558 -31.01 43.88 -25.02
CA ALA A 558 -29.59 44.06 -24.68
C ALA A 558 -29.41 43.90 -23.16
N GLY A 559 -28.54 42.98 -22.75
CA GLY A 559 -28.39 42.61 -21.33
C GLY A 559 -29.39 41.57 -20.83
N ALA A 560 -30.13 40.89 -21.72
CA ALA A 560 -31.05 39.80 -21.35
C ALA A 560 -30.37 38.67 -20.56
N PHE A 561 -29.08 38.45 -20.80
CA PHE A 561 -28.28 37.47 -20.11
C PHE A 561 -27.43 38.18 -19.06
N ARG A 562 -27.93 38.23 -17.83
CA ARG A 562 -27.15 38.74 -16.70
C ARG A 562 -26.71 37.57 -15.83
N TYR A 563 -25.41 37.32 -15.81
CA TYR A 563 -24.86 36.33 -14.89
C TYR A 563 -24.79 36.91 -13.48
N THR A 564 -25.47 36.28 -12.55
CA THR A 564 -25.34 36.59 -11.12
C THR A 564 -24.48 35.53 -10.46
N ARG A 565 -23.46 35.99 -9.72
CA ARG A 565 -22.60 35.12 -8.94
C ARG A 565 -23.31 34.82 -7.62
N GLN A 566 -23.67 33.57 -7.41
CA GLN A 566 -24.26 33.08 -6.16
C GLN A 566 -23.27 32.15 -5.47
N THR A 567 -23.19 32.24 -4.15
CA THR A 567 -22.35 31.34 -3.34
C THR A 567 -23.28 30.41 -2.58
N VAL A 568 -23.17 29.10 -2.86
CA VAL A 568 -23.96 28.06 -2.20
C VAL A 568 -23.06 27.24 -1.30
N THR A 569 -23.32 27.31 0.01
CA THR A 569 -22.60 26.50 0.99
C THR A 569 -23.07 25.04 0.90
N LYS A 570 -22.15 24.14 0.52
CA LYS A 570 -22.39 22.69 0.44
C LYS A 570 -21.76 21.98 1.64
N ASP A 571 -22.51 21.08 2.27
CA ASP A 571 -21.98 20.24 3.34
C ASP A 571 -21.25 19.01 2.77
N MET A 572 -19.94 18.92 3.00
CA MET A 572 -19.10 17.85 2.48
C MET A 572 -19.27 16.53 3.23
N ARG A 573 -19.95 16.50 4.39
CA ARG A 573 -20.17 15.28 5.19
C ARG A 573 -20.88 14.18 4.40
N HIS A 574 -21.72 14.56 3.45
CA HIS A 574 -22.50 13.65 2.60
C HIS A 574 -21.65 12.95 1.52
N VAL A 575 -20.45 13.48 1.20
CA VAL A 575 -19.64 13.00 0.07
C VAL A 575 -18.29 12.39 0.49
N GLY A 576 -18.05 12.21 1.79
CA GLY A 576 -16.87 11.52 2.29
C GLY A 576 -16.45 11.94 3.69
N THR A 577 -15.28 11.45 4.13
CA THR A 577 -14.71 11.74 5.46
C THR A 577 -14.41 13.23 5.62
N VAL A 578 -14.81 13.81 6.74
CA VAL A 578 -14.65 15.22 7.11
C VAL A 578 -14.09 15.30 8.55
N PRO A 579 -13.18 16.23 8.89
CA PRO A 579 -12.59 17.27 8.04
C PRO A 579 -11.67 16.69 6.96
N ARG A 580 -11.59 17.36 5.81
CA ARG A 580 -10.74 16.89 4.71
C ARG A 580 -9.26 17.03 5.09
N PRO A 581 -8.42 16.01 4.85
CA PRO A 581 -6.99 16.13 5.08
C PRO A 581 -6.35 17.06 4.04
N ALA A 582 -5.26 17.72 4.42
CA ALA A 582 -4.45 18.46 3.46
C ALA A 582 -3.86 17.51 2.40
N ARG A 583 -3.83 17.97 1.16
CA ARG A 583 -3.27 17.24 0.02
C ARG A 583 -1.87 17.74 -0.29
N THR A 584 -1.02 16.82 -0.73
CA THR A 584 0.32 17.14 -1.19
C THR A 584 0.32 17.46 -2.69
N ALA A 585 1.33 18.19 -3.15
CA ALA A 585 1.47 18.55 -4.56
C ALA A 585 1.54 17.32 -5.49
N THR A 586 2.12 16.22 -5.03
CA THR A 586 2.16 14.96 -5.79
C THR A 586 0.78 14.35 -5.98
N VAL A 587 -0.07 14.41 -4.94
CA VAL A 587 -1.44 13.89 -4.98
C VAL A 587 -2.32 14.76 -5.89
N ILE A 588 -2.20 16.09 -5.80
CA ILE A 588 -2.89 17.00 -6.71
C ILE A 588 -2.44 16.78 -8.15
N LYS A 589 -1.13 16.70 -8.41
CA LYS A 589 -0.58 16.41 -9.76
C LYS A 589 -1.10 15.08 -10.32
N GLN A 590 -1.12 14.02 -9.50
CA GLN A 590 -1.70 12.73 -9.89
C GLN A 590 -3.19 12.83 -10.20
N GLN A 591 -3.96 13.58 -9.42
CA GLN A 591 -5.39 13.75 -9.63
C GLN A 591 -5.69 14.58 -10.89
N ARG A 592 -4.90 15.63 -11.18
CA ARG A 592 -5.00 16.39 -12.43
C ARG A 592 -4.83 15.52 -13.67
N HIS A 593 -3.87 14.58 -13.65
CA HIS A 593 -3.72 13.62 -14.74
C HIS A 593 -4.95 12.69 -14.92
N ARG A 594 -5.74 12.47 -13.86
CA ARG A 594 -6.99 11.70 -13.93
C ARG A 594 -8.16 12.54 -14.43
N ILE A 595 -8.14 13.87 -14.22
CA ILE A 595 -9.16 14.77 -14.77
C ILE A 595 -9.22 14.63 -16.28
N LEU A 596 -8.11 14.43 -16.99
CA LEU A 596 -8.13 14.16 -18.43
C LEU A 596 -9.00 12.96 -18.81
N ASN A 597 -8.94 11.88 -18.03
CA ASN A 597 -9.77 10.70 -18.28
C ASN A 597 -11.26 10.99 -18.03
N LEU A 598 -11.57 11.96 -17.15
CA LEU A 598 -12.93 12.44 -16.91
C LEU A 598 -13.38 13.49 -17.93
N ALA A 599 -12.52 14.39 -18.38
CA ALA A 599 -12.83 15.43 -19.35
C ALA A 599 -13.14 14.82 -20.73
N LYS A 600 -12.49 13.70 -21.09
CA LYS A 600 -12.91 12.85 -22.21
C LYS A 600 -14.35 12.34 -22.07
N HIS A 601 -14.83 12.15 -20.84
CA HIS A 601 -16.21 11.77 -20.55
C HIS A 601 -17.19 12.96 -20.57
N PHE A 602 -16.75 14.16 -20.19
CA PHE A 602 -17.57 15.39 -20.16
C PHE A 602 -17.54 16.20 -21.47
N MET A 603 -17.17 15.58 -22.59
CA MET A 603 -17.32 16.13 -23.95
C MET A 603 -16.68 17.52 -24.21
N PHE A 604 -15.56 17.85 -23.56
CA PHE A 604 -14.78 19.01 -23.99
C PHE A 604 -13.99 18.66 -25.26
N SER A 605 -14.70 18.81 -26.39
CA SER A 605 -14.35 18.63 -27.79
C SER A 605 -14.05 17.19 -28.23
N TYR A 606 -14.90 16.63 -29.10
CA TYR A 606 -14.52 15.98 -30.37
C TYR A 606 -15.81 15.52 -31.08
N GLU A 607 -16.17 16.20 -32.17
CA GLU A 607 -17.09 15.73 -33.23
C GLU A 607 -18.41 15.03 -32.80
N TRP A 608 -19.20 15.69 -31.93
CA TRP A 608 -20.55 15.21 -31.58
C TRP A 608 -21.49 15.08 -32.80
N LYS A 609 -21.26 15.84 -33.88
CA LYS A 609 -22.13 15.85 -35.06
C LYS A 609 -22.17 14.57 -35.89
N GLU A 610 -21.21 13.65 -35.78
CA GLU A 610 -21.20 12.46 -36.66
C GLU A 610 -21.66 11.15 -36.01
N SER A 611 -21.74 11.04 -34.68
CA SER A 611 -21.93 9.71 -34.07
C SER A 611 -23.38 9.30 -33.78
N TYR A 612 -24.34 10.23 -33.66
CA TYR A 612 -25.69 9.82 -33.27
C TYR A 612 -26.84 10.25 -34.18
N GLY A 613 -26.63 11.09 -35.20
CA GLY A 613 -27.68 11.44 -36.15
C GLY A 613 -29.01 11.88 -35.48
N VAL A 614 -28.93 12.40 -34.26
CA VAL A 614 -30.07 12.94 -33.51
C VAL A 614 -30.27 14.35 -34.05
N GLU A 615 -31.34 14.55 -34.81
CA GLU A 615 -31.61 15.81 -35.50
C GLU A 615 -32.11 16.90 -34.54
N ASP A 616 -32.69 16.54 -33.39
CA ASP A 616 -33.27 17.49 -32.43
C ASP A 616 -32.70 17.38 -31.00
N GLU A 617 -32.28 18.53 -30.48
CA GLU A 617 -31.58 18.72 -29.19
C GLU A 617 -32.51 18.51 -27.96
N ILE A 618 -33.83 18.51 -28.18
CA ILE A 618 -34.85 18.36 -27.12
C ILE A 618 -34.87 16.95 -26.52
N ASP A 619 -34.55 15.91 -27.30
CA ASP A 619 -34.58 14.52 -26.83
C ASP A 619 -33.43 14.14 -25.89
N LEU A 620 -32.49 15.07 -25.64
CA LEU A 620 -31.34 14.88 -24.76
C LEU A 620 -31.38 15.71 -23.48
N VAL A 621 -32.47 16.43 -23.23
CA VAL A 621 -32.74 16.99 -21.91
C VAL A 621 -33.19 15.83 -21.02
N ASP A 622 -32.20 15.10 -20.50
CA ASP A 622 -32.36 14.09 -19.47
C ASP A 622 -33.00 14.79 -18.24
N GLU A 623 -34.29 14.53 -18.01
CA GLU A 623 -35.06 15.10 -16.90
C GLU A 623 -34.55 14.62 -15.51
N SER A 624 -33.44 13.89 -15.43
CA SER A 624 -32.92 13.31 -14.18
C SER A 624 -32.08 14.24 -13.27
N ASP A 625 -32.12 15.56 -13.47
CA ASP A 625 -31.55 16.56 -12.53
C ASP A 625 -32.66 17.27 -11.70
N SER A 626 -33.86 16.68 -11.59
CA SER A 626 -35.04 17.23 -10.90
C SER A 626 -35.12 16.93 -9.39
N ASP A 627 -34.00 16.78 -8.69
CA ASP A 627 -33.95 16.76 -7.21
C ASP A 627 -33.99 18.18 -6.60
N PHE A 628 -34.34 19.20 -7.39
CA PHE A 628 -34.94 20.42 -6.87
C PHE A 628 -36.40 20.13 -6.49
N VAL A 629 -36.56 19.77 -5.22
CA VAL A 629 -37.82 19.77 -4.50
C VAL A 629 -38.44 21.17 -4.65
N ASP A 630 -39.41 21.30 -5.54
CA ASP A 630 -40.42 22.36 -5.51
C ASP A 630 -41.36 22.02 -4.34
N ASP A 631 -40.88 22.26 -3.12
CA ASP A 631 -41.74 22.50 -1.96
C ASP A 631 -42.20 23.97 -2.08
N ASP A 632 -43.48 24.21 -1.80
CA ASP A 632 -44.18 25.49 -1.78
C ASP A 632 -44.89 25.89 -3.10
N ASP A 633 -46.00 25.21 -3.41
CA ASP A 633 -47.21 25.84 -3.96
C ASP A 633 -48.42 25.05 -3.42
N ASP A 634 -48.65 25.22 -2.12
CA ASP A 634 -50.00 25.19 -1.55
C ASP A 634 -50.79 26.32 -2.24
N ASP A 635 -51.73 25.99 -3.12
CA ASP A 635 -52.89 26.84 -3.38
C ASP A 635 -54.01 25.99 -4.00
N ASP A 636 -54.99 25.79 -3.13
CA ASP A 636 -56.42 25.55 -3.36
C ASP A 636 -56.93 25.95 -4.76
N ASP A 637 -57.72 25.08 -5.37
CA ASP A 637 -59.10 25.39 -5.81
C ASP A 637 -59.68 24.23 -6.64
N ASP A 638 -60.62 23.51 -6.00
CA ASP A 638 -61.96 23.25 -6.50
C ASP A 638 -62.16 23.25 -8.02
N ASP A 639 -62.52 22.11 -8.61
CA ASP A 639 -63.92 21.84 -9.00
C ASP A 639 -64.08 20.62 -9.92
N GLN A 640 -65.04 19.79 -9.53
CA GLN A 640 -66.05 19.14 -10.37
C GLN A 640 -65.62 18.17 -11.48
N GLY A 641 -65.96 16.90 -11.21
CA GLY A 641 -67.02 16.26 -11.98
C GLY A 641 -66.56 15.15 -12.91
N GLY A 642 -67.03 13.93 -12.63
CA GLY A 642 -66.88 12.80 -13.53
C GLY A 642 -66.98 11.49 -12.80
N ASP A 643 -68.19 11.20 -12.31
CA ASP A 643 -68.68 9.83 -12.13
C ASP A 643 -68.40 8.99 -13.39
N ASP A 644 -68.25 7.67 -13.22
CA ASP A 644 -68.92 6.61 -13.99
C ASP A 644 -68.04 5.34 -14.14
N ASP A 645 -68.31 4.40 -13.24
CA ASP A 645 -68.58 2.96 -13.43
C ASP A 645 -67.71 2.04 -14.33
N GLY A 646 -67.36 0.88 -13.76
CA GLY A 646 -66.92 -0.35 -14.43
C GLY A 646 -65.85 -1.09 -13.60
N ASP A 647 -66.19 -2.03 -12.70
CA ASP A 647 -66.55 -3.44 -12.99
C ASP A 647 -65.53 -4.07 -13.98
N ASP A 648 -64.83 -5.17 -13.76
CA ASP A 648 -64.97 -6.38 -12.93
C ASP A 648 -63.61 -7.13 -12.94
N ASP A 649 -63.57 -8.28 -12.26
CA ASP A 649 -62.68 -9.44 -12.44
C ASP A 649 -61.43 -9.56 -11.52
N ASP A 650 -61.71 -10.03 -10.30
CA ASP A 650 -61.30 -11.35 -9.78
C ASP A 650 -60.10 -12.05 -10.47
N ASP A 651 -59.05 -12.35 -9.69
CA ASP A 651 -58.47 -13.69 -9.63
C ASP A 651 -57.61 -13.82 -8.36
N ASP A 652 -58.20 -14.51 -7.38
CA ASP A 652 -57.56 -15.18 -6.26
C ASP A 652 -56.47 -16.16 -6.75
N ASP A 653 -55.36 -16.28 -5.99
CA ASP A 653 -54.76 -17.59 -5.66
C ASP A 653 -53.57 -17.42 -4.70
N ASP A 654 -53.95 -17.41 -3.42
CA ASP A 654 -53.66 -18.48 -2.43
C ASP A 654 -52.21 -18.82 -2.04
N ASP A 655 -52.13 -19.13 -0.76
CA ASP A 655 -51.04 -18.99 0.18
C ASP A 655 -50.41 -20.35 0.51
N GLY A 656 -49.20 -20.56 -0.01
CA GLY A 656 -48.42 -21.78 0.26
C GLY A 656 -47.55 -21.69 1.51
N THR A 657 -48.14 -21.58 2.70
CA THR A 657 -47.43 -21.85 3.97
C THR A 657 -47.07 -23.33 4.10
N GLY A 658 -45.79 -23.67 3.96
CA GLY A 658 -45.25 -25.03 4.15
C GLY A 658 -44.20 -25.11 5.26
N ALA A 659 -44.66 -25.11 6.51
CA ALA A 659 -43.84 -25.42 7.68
C ALA A 659 -43.81 -26.95 7.94
N GLY A 660 -42.66 -27.46 8.40
CA GLY A 660 -42.49 -28.82 8.91
C GLY A 660 -41.73 -29.76 7.96
N ALA A 661 -40.98 -30.76 8.42
CA ALA A 661 -40.54 -31.17 9.74
C ALA A 661 -39.47 -32.25 9.50
N SER A 662 -38.43 -32.23 10.33
CA SER A 662 -37.67 -33.37 10.86
C SER A 662 -37.66 -34.72 10.11
N GLY A 663 -36.47 -35.16 9.72
CA GLY A 663 -36.09 -36.56 9.50
C GLY A 663 -34.65 -36.61 8.98
N GLY A 664 -33.62 -37.09 9.69
CA GLY A 664 -33.58 -38.35 10.44
C GLY A 664 -33.01 -39.41 9.50
N GLY A 665 -31.68 -39.48 9.38
CA GLY A 665 -30.99 -40.42 8.48
C GLY A 665 -29.54 -40.64 8.88
N SER A 666 -29.33 -41.43 9.93
CA SER A 666 -28.04 -42.04 10.27
C SER A 666 -27.85 -43.31 9.44
N GLY A 667 -26.71 -43.41 8.75
CA GLY A 667 -26.15 -44.64 8.18
C GLY A 667 -24.75 -44.30 7.64
N GLY A 668 -23.63 -44.88 8.06
CA GLY A 668 -23.41 -46.15 8.75
C GLY A 668 -22.81 -47.15 7.76
N GLY A 669 -21.47 -47.28 7.79
CA GLY A 669 -20.70 -48.34 7.12
C GLY A 669 -20.15 -47.97 5.74
N ALA A 670 -19.04 -48.50 5.24
CA ALA A 670 -17.88 -49.20 5.79
C ALA A 670 -16.95 -49.44 4.58
N ALA A 671 -15.64 -49.35 4.81
CA ALA A 671 -14.52 -49.92 4.04
C ALA A 671 -14.80 -50.50 2.64
N GLY A 672 -14.22 -49.86 1.62
CA GLY A 672 -14.01 -50.43 0.29
C GLY A 672 -12.57 -50.18 -0.15
N ASP A 673 -11.68 -51.04 0.31
CA ASP A 673 -10.34 -51.26 -0.24
C ASP A 673 -10.51 -52.09 -1.52
N ALA A 674 -10.08 -51.59 -2.67
CA ALA A 674 -9.89 -52.41 -3.87
C ALA A 674 -8.95 -51.71 -4.87
N ASN A 675 -7.68 -52.06 -4.69
CA ASN A 675 -6.65 -52.17 -5.72
C ASN A 675 -7.22 -52.57 -7.09
N ASN A 676 -6.90 -51.82 -8.15
CA ASN A 676 -6.99 -52.30 -9.52
C ASN A 676 -5.84 -51.65 -10.32
N GLY A 677 -4.75 -52.41 -10.43
CA GLY A 677 -3.84 -52.28 -11.56
C GLY A 677 -4.53 -52.82 -12.80
N ASN A 678 -4.37 -52.12 -13.92
CA ASN A 678 -4.57 -52.70 -15.23
C ASN A 678 -3.37 -52.25 -16.06
N GLU A 679 -2.42 -53.18 -16.16
CA GLU A 679 -1.41 -53.23 -17.21
C GLU A 679 -2.10 -53.71 -18.50
N ASP A 680 -1.45 -53.35 -19.60
CA ASP A 680 -1.43 -54.05 -20.90
C ASP A 680 -2.60 -53.92 -21.89
N ASP A 681 -2.21 -54.22 -23.13
CA ASP A 681 -2.88 -54.26 -24.45
C ASP A 681 -2.75 -52.96 -25.26
N ASP A 682 -1.73 -52.78 -26.10
CA ASP A 682 -1.33 -53.48 -27.35
C ASP A 682 -2.10 -53.01 -28.60
N GLU A 683 -1.38 -53.12 -29.73
CA GLU A 683 -1.81 -53.09 -31.14
C GLU A 683 -1.82 -51.69 -31.80
N ASP A 684 -0.77 -51.34 -32.53
CA ASP A 684 -0.51 -51.72 -33.95
C ASP A 684 -1.51 -51.04 -34.90
N ASP A 685 -1.01 -50.12 -35.71
CA ASP A 685 -1.41 -49.98 -37.11
C ASP A 685 -0.40 -49.05 -37.82
N ASP A 686 0.44 -49.72 -38.60
CA ASP A 686 1.20 -49.21 -39.73
C ASP A 686 0.29 -48.45 -40.72
N ASP A 687 0.83 -47.44 -41.40
CA ASP A 687 0.62 -47.21 -42.84
C ASP A 687 1.34 -45.90 -43.26
N ASP A 688 2.58 -46.10 -43.70
CA ASP A 688 3.12 -45.74 -45.01
C ASP A 688 2.81 -44.37 -45.66
N ASP A 689 3.92 -43.72 -46.00
CA ASP A 689 4.22 -43.10 -47.28
C ASP A 689 3.25 -42.05 -47.86
N ASP A 690 3.67 -40.78 -47.80
CA ASP A 690 3.87 -40.01 -49.02
C ASP A 690 4.67 -38.73 -48.75
N ALA A 691 5.97 -38.82 -49.00
CA ALA A 691 6.85 -37.68 -49.16
C ALA A 691 6.77 -37.17 -50.62
N PRO A 692 6.28 -35.95 -50.89
CA PRO A 692 6.55 -35.32 -52.17
C PRO A 692 7.97 -34.73 -52.17
N PRO A 693 8.77 -34.98 -53.22
CA PRO A 693 10.17 -34.56 -53.29
C PRO A 693 10.32 -33.10 -53.73
N ALA A 694 11.55 -32.66 -53.53
CA ALA A 694 12.15 -31.35 -53.79
C ALA A 694 12.19 -30.92 -55.28
N ASP A 695 12.73 -29.71 -55.46
CA ASP A 695 13.30 -29.08 -56.66
C ASP A 695 12.36 -28.17 -57.46
N ALA A 696 12.52 -26.84 -57.41
CA ALA A 696 13.57 -26.00 -58.01
C ALA A 696 13.39 -25.80 -59.53
N ALA A 697 12.92 -24.59 -59.91
CA ALA A 697 13.17 -23.85 -61.16
C ALA A 697 12.17 -22.67 -61.17
N ASP A 698 12.59 -21.43 -60.98
CA ASP A 698 13.19 -20.55 -62.00
C ASP A 698 12.27 -20.28 -63.20
N GLY A 699 12.11 -19.00 -63.54
CA GLY A 699 11.59 -18.62 -64.86
C GLY A 699 10.34 -17.74 -64.91
N THR A 700 10.59 -16.45 -65.15
CA THR A 700 9.90 -15.61 -66.15
C THR A 700 8.49 -15.08 -65.90
N ALA A 701 8.46 -13.82 -65.45
CA ALA A 701 7.93 -12.67 -66.19
C ALA A 701 6.78 -12.90 -67.20
N THR A 702 5.64 -12.25 -66.94
CA THR A 702 4.84 -11.39 -67.84
C THR A 702 3.51 -11.12 -67.11
N GLY A 703 3.17 -9.87 -66.77
CA GLY A 703 2.51 -8.97 -67.70
C GLY A 703 0.99 -9.12 -67.60
N GLY A 704 0.37 -8.45 -66.62
CA GLY A 704 -1.08 -8.45 -66.42
C GLY A 704 -1.56 -7.11 -65.89
N ALA A 705 -1.64 -6.13 -66.79
CA ALA A 705 -2.27 -4.84 -66.54
C ALA A 705 -3.79 -5.01 -66.59
N GLY A 706 -4.47 -4.75 -65.47
CA GLY A 706 -5.92 -4.74 -65.43
C GLY A 706 -6.44 -4.64 -64.02
N ASP A 707 -6.47 -3.42 -63.46
CA ASP A 707 -7.32 -3.09 -62.30
C ASP A 707 -7.35 -1.57 -62.08
N ARG A 708 -7.69 -0.82 -63.14
CA ARG A 708 -7.89 0.63 -63.07
C ARG A 708 -9.36 1.05 -63.14
N ASN A 709 -10.30 0.10 -63.23
CA ASN A 709 -11.72 0.38 -63.30
C ASN A 709 -12.43 0.31 -61.93
N ASP A 710 -11.93 -0.50 -60.99
CA ASP A 710 -12.52 -0.57 -59.64
C ASP A 710 -12.39 0.74 -58.85
N ALA A 711 -11.32 1.52 -59.11
CA ALA A 711 -11.13 2.81 -58.46
C ALA A 711 -12.11 3.88 -58.95
N VAL A 712 -12.62 3.77 -60.19
CA VAL A 712 -13.58 4.74 -60.74
C VAL A 712 -14.98 4.44 -60.23
N ASP A 713 -15.37 3.17 -60.13
CA ASP A 713 -16.67 2.78 -59.60
C ASP A 713 -16.80 3.10 -58.10
N ILE A 714 -15.72 2.94 -57.33
CA ILE A 714 -15.70 3.34 -55.91
C ILE A 714 -15.84 4.87 -55.76
N LEU A 715 -15.21 5.66 -56.64
CA LEU A 715 -15.30 7.12 -56.60
C LEU A 715 -16.66 7.65 -57.08
N GLN A 716 -17.28 7.00 -58.06
CA GLN A 716 -18.63 7.34 -58.51
C GLN A 716 -19.70 6.98 -57.46
N ASP A 717 -19.56 5.85 -56.77
CA ASP A 717 -20.44 5.48 -55.68
C ASP A 717 -20.27 6.41 -54.46
N PHE A 718 -19.05 6.93 -54.23
CA PHE A 718 -18.79 7.91 -53.17
C PHE A 718 -19.38 9.29 -53.48
N LEU A 719 -19.41 9.71 -54.75
CA LEU A 719 -19.97 11.00 -55.16
C LEU A 719 -21.50 10.97 -55.30
N SER A 720 -22.09 9.84 -55.69
CA SER A 720 -23.56 9.72 -55.84
C SER A 720 -24.27 9.71 -54.48
N LYS A 721 -23.64 9.15 -53.43
CA LYS A 721 -24.20 9.10 -52.07
C LYS A 721 -24.19 10.43 -51.32
N LYS A 722 -23.45 11.45 -51.80
CA LYS A 722 -23.33 12.74 -51.10
C LYS A 722 -24.40 13.78 -51.46
N ARG A 723 -25.46 13.39 -52.17
CA ARG A 723 -26.61 14.25 -52.51
C ARG A 723 -27.93 13.65 -52.02
N LYS A 724 -28.00 13.29 -50.74
CA LYS A 724 -29.23 13.09 -49.96
C LYS A 724 -28.86 12.85 -48.48
N ARG A 725 -28.28 13.89 -47.90
CA ARG A 725 -28.08 14.23 -46.49
C ARG A 725 -27.41 15.59 -46.51
#